data_AF-A0AAW0KH69-F1
#
_entry.id   AF-A0AAW0KH69-F1
#
_cell.length_a   1.000
_cell.length_b   1.000
_cell.length_c   1.000
_cell.angle_alpha   90.00
_cell.angle_beta   90.00
_cell.angle_gamma   90.00
#
_symmetry.space_group_name_H-M   'P 1'
#
loop_
_entity.id
_entity.type
_entity.pdbx_description
1 polymer ?
#
loop_
_entity_poly.entity_id
_entity_poly.type
_entity_poly.pdbx_seq_one_letter_code
_entity_poly.pdbx_strand_id
1 'polypeptide(L)'
;MGTLDILGDRQSGQDVRTQNVMACGAVANIVKSSLGPVGLDKMLVDDIGDVTITNDGATILKMLEVEHPAAKVLVELAELQDREVGDGTTSVVIIAAELLKRANDLVRNNIHPTSIISGYRLAMREACKYVEEKLAVKVEKLGKDCLINCAKTSMSSKLIAGDSDFFANLVVEAVQSVKMTNARGEVRYPIKGINILKAHGKSAKDSYLLNGYALNTGRAAQGMPIRVAPAKIACLDFNLQKTKMQMGVQVLVSDPRELEKIREREADMTKERIQRLLKAGANVVLTTKGIDDMALKYFVEAGAIAVRRVRKEDMRHVAKATGATMVSTFADMEGEESFDSSLLGYADEVVEERIADDDVILIKGTKTTSAISLILRGANDYMLDEMERSLHDSLSIVKRTLESNTVVAGGGAVEAALSGYLECLATTLGSREQLAIAEFAESLLIIPKVLAVNAAKDATDLVAKLRAYHTIAQTQADKKHLSSMGLDLLKGTVRNNLEAGVIEPAMSKVKIIQFATEAAITILRIDDMIRLVKDEGSREQLAIAEFAESLLIIPKVLAVNAAKDATDLVAKLRAYHTIAQTQADKKHLSSMGLDLLKGTVRNNLEAGVIEPAMSKVKIIQFATEAAITILRIDDMIRLVKDEGQGDQD
;
A
#
# COMPACT_ATOMS: atom_id res chain seq x y z
N MET A 1 -6.96 27.44 39.29
CA MET A 1 -6.33 27.44 37.95
C MET A 1 -7.36 26.88 37.00
N GLY A 2 -7.92 27.73 36.14
CA GLY A 2 -9.01 27.35 35.24
C GLY A 2 -8.56 26.26 34.28
N THR A 3 -9.40 25.25 34.11
CA THR A 3 -9.36 24.37 32.94
C THR A 3 -9.31 25.27 31.71
N LEU A 4 -8.25 25.15 30.91
CA LEU A 4 -8.21 25.76 29.58
C LEU A 4 -9.45 25.23 28.84
N ASP A 5 -10.41 26.11 28.55
CA ASP A 5 -11.61 25.82 27.74
C ASP A 5 -11.16 25.55 26.30
N ILE A 6 -10.59 24.38 26.08
CA ILE A 6 -10.44 23.78 24.76
C ILE A 6 -11.81 23.17 24.46
N LEU A 7 -12.38 23.48 23.30
CA LEU A 7 -13.56 22.78 22.78
C LEU A 7 -13.15 21.33 22.45
N GLY A 8 -13.15 20.47 23.47
CA GLY A 8 -12.57 19.13 23.40
C GLY A 8 -12.36 18.46 24.75
N ASP A 9 -11.99 17.19 24.71
CA ASP A 9 -11.64 16.41 25.89
C ASP A 9 -10.11 16.41 26.05
N ARG A 10 -9.63 16.80 27.23
CA ARG A 10 -8.23 16.63 27.63
C ARG A 10 -8.13 15.64 28.77
N GLN A 11 -7.35 14.59 28.56
CA GLN A 11 -6.94 13.66 29.60
C GLN A 11 -5.42 13.78 29.78
N SER A 12 -4.94 13.64 31.01
CA SER A 12 -3.53 13.88 31.35
C SER A 12 -2.99 12.84 32.33
N GLY A 13 -1.68 12.58 32.23
CA GLY A 13 -0.95 11.80 33.23
C GLY A 13 -1.08 10.29 33.09
N GLN A 14 -1.33 9.60 34.21
CA GLN A 14 -1.27 8.14 34.28
C GLN A 14 -2.44 7.45 33.54
N ASP A 15 -3.60 8.11 33.47
CA ASP A 15 -4.78 7.55 32.81
C ASP A 15 -4.56 7.42 31.30
N VAL A 16 -3.98 8.44 30.67
CA VAL A 16 -3.61 8.43 29.24
C VAL A 16 -2.62 7.31 28.94
N ARG A 17 -1.59 7.14 29.78
CA ARG A 17 -0.59 6.08 29.62
C ARG A 17 -1.22 4.70 29.71
N THR A 18 -2.14 4.52 30.66
CA THR A 18 -2.82 3.25 30.86
C THR A 18 -3.76 2.95 29.68
N GLN A 19 -4.47 3.95 29.16
CA GLN A 19 -5.29 3.82 27.94
C GLN A 19 -4.44 3.47 26.71
N ASN A 20 -3.31 4.16 26.51
CA ASN A 20 -2.38 3.85 25.43
C ASN A 20 -1.93 2.38 25.48
N VAL A 21 -1.54 1.89 26.67
CA VAL A 21 -1.11 0.50 26.87
C VAL A 21 -2.26 -0.48 26.63
N MET A 22 -3.49 -0.16 27.08
CA MET A 22 -4.66 -1.00 26.82
C MET A 22 -4.97 -1.10 25.32
N ALA A 23 -4.96 0.02 24.60
CA ALA A 23 -5.20 0.06 23.16
C ALA A 23 -4.13 -0.75 22.39
N CYS A 24 -2.85 -0.53 22.70
CA CYS A 24 -1.75 -1.30 22.13
C CYS A 24 -1.83 -2.79 22.48
N GLY A 25 -2.21 -3.12 23.71
CA GLY A 25 -2.41 -4.49 24.18
C GLY A 25 -3.55 -5.20 23.44
N ALA A 26 -4.65 -4.51 23.13
CA ALA A 26 -5.75 -5.05 22.35
C ALA A 26 -5.30 -5.41 20.93
N VAL A 27 -4.59 -4.52 20.25
CA VAL A 27 -4.03 -4.78 18.91
C VAL A 27 -3.04 -5.94 18.93
N ALA A 28 -2.13 -5.99 19.90
CA ALA A 28 -1.19 -7.10 20.03
C ALA A 28 -1.89 -8.44 20.31
N ASN A 29 -2.96 -8.45 21.11
CA ASN A 29 -3.71 -9.67 21.40
C ASN A 29 -4.41 -10.24 20.16
N ILE A 30 -4.81 -9.40 19.21
CA ILE A 30 -5.34 -9.87 17.92
C ILE A 30 -4.26 -10.71 17.23
N VAL A 31 -3.07 -10.16 17.02
CA VAL A 31 -2.02 -10.84 16.24
C VAL A 31 -1.31 -11.99 16.99
N LYS A 32 -1.39 -12.05 18.33
CA LYS A 32 -0.77 -13.12 19.14
C LYS A 32 -1.17 -14.52 18.72
N SER A 33 -2.45 -14.76 18.41
CA SER A 33 -2.93 -16.10 18.03
C SER A 33 -2.40 -16.57 16.67
N SER A 34 -1.87 -15.67 15.85
CA SER A 34 -1.32 -15.96 14.52
C SER A 34 0.20 -16.17 14.55
N LEU A 35 0.86 -15.93 15.68
CA LEU A 35 2.31 -16.10 15.80
C LEU A 35 2.74 -17.57 15.81
N GLY A 36 3.68 -17.92 14.91
CA GLY A 36 4.39 -19.20 14.90
C GLY A 36 3.77 -20.26 13.99
N PRO A 37 4.43 -21.42 13.80
CA PRO A 37 3.98 -22.46 12.87
C PRO A 37 2.66 -23.13 13.26
N VAL A 38 2.24 -22.97 14.51
CA VAL A 38 0.98 -23.43 15.07
C VAL A 38 -0.01 -22.28 15.30
N GLY A 39 0.33 -21.09 14.81
CA GLY A 39 -0.56 -19.94 14.79
C GLY A 39 -1.73 -20.18 13.85
N LEU A 40 -2.87 -19.56 14.16
CA LEU A 40 -4.10 -19.69 13.39
C LEU A 40 -4.34 -18.45 12.53
N ASP A 41 -4.82 -18.70 11.31
CA ASP A 41 -5.23 -17.66 10.37
C ASP A 41 -6.49 -16.96 10.86
N LYS A 42 -6.65 -15.70 10.46
CA LYS A 42 -7.85 -14.91 10.75
C LYS A 42 -8.68 -14.74 9.51
N MET A 43 -9.99 -14.84 9.69
CA MET A 43 -10.97 -14.47 8.70
C MET A 43 -11.45 -13.05 9.00
N LEU A 44 -11.19 -12.13 8.08
CA LEU A 44 -11.64 -10.74 8.12
C LEU A 44 -12.73 -10.57 7.05
N VAL A 45 -13.83 -9.92 7.43
CA VAL A 45 -14.98 -9.69 6.55
C VAL A 45 -15.16 -8.19 6.42
N ASP A 46 -15.13 -7.70 5.18
CA ASP A 46 -15.35 -6.29 4.86
C ASP A 46 -16.85 -5.96 4.89
N ASP A 47 -17.20 -4.67 4.90
CA ASP A 47 -18.60 -4.20 4.94
C ASP A 47 -19.45 -4.71 3.76
N ILE A 48 -18.81 -5.01 2.63
CA ILE A 48 -19.45 -5.53 1.42
C ILE A 48 -19.69 -7.06 1.52
N GLY A 49 -19.05 -7.73 2.49
CA GLY A 49 -19.10 -9.17 2.68
C GLY A 49 -17.94 -9.94 2.02
N ASP A 50 -16.96 -9.23 1.45
CA ASP A 50 -15.74 -9.86 0.94
C ASP A 50 -14.89 -10.39 2.10
N VAL A 51 -14.40 -11.62 1.93
CA VAL A 51 -13.69 -12.34 2.98
C VAL A 51 -12.21 -12.42 2.64
N THR A 52 -11.36 -11.95 3.56
CA THR A 52 -9.91 -12.15 3.48
C THR A 52 -9.47 -13.07 4.59
N ILE A 53 -8.82 -14.18 4.24
CA ILE A 53 -8.20 -15.10 5.21
C ILE A 53 -6.70 -14.85 5.18
N THR A 54 -6.10 -14.55 6.32
CA THR A 54 -4.65 -14.32 6.37
C THR A 54 -4.02 -14.58 7.73
N ASN A 55 -2.74 -14.97 7.71
CA ASN A 55 -1.90 -15.06 8.90
C ASN A 55 -1.01 -13.82 9.10
N ASP A 56 -0.75 -13.05 8.04
CA ASP A 56 0.20 -11.95 8.10
C ASP A 56 -0.30 -10.81 8.97
N GLY A 57 0.50 -10.49 10.00
CA GLY A 57 0.19 -9.44 10.96
C GLY A 57 0.05 -8.06 10.32
N ALA A 58 0.83 -7.72 9.30
CA ALA A 58 0.72 -6.41 8.65
C ALA A 58 -0.61 -6.29 7.89
N THR A 59 -0.96 -7.32 7.12
CA THR A 59 -2.24 -7.38 6.41
C THR A 59 -3.43 -7.34 7.37
N ILE A 60 -3.40 -8.11 8.46
CA ILE A 60 -4.46 -8.09 9.49
C ILE A 60 -4.64 -6.66 10.02
N LEU A 61 -3.54 -5.99 10.38
CA LEU A 61 -3.58 -4.67 10.99
C LEU A 61 -3.99 -3.56 10.02
N LYS A 62 -3.70 -3.73 8.73
CA LYS A 62 -4.10 -2.78 7.68
C LYS A 62 -5.60 -2.82 7.39
N MET A 63 -6.21 -4.00 7.51
CA MET A 63 -7.66 -4.18 7.34
C MET A 63 -8.45 -3.73 8.57
N LEU A 64 -7.80 -3.55 9.73
CA LEU A 64 -8.45 -3.07 10.94
C LEU A 64 -8.51 -1.55 10.96
N GLU A 65 -9.72 -1.01 11.07
CA GLU A 65 -9.93 0.42 11.30
C GLU A 65 -9.64 0.78 12.76
N VAL A 66 -8.41 1.25 13.02
CA VAL A 66 -7.95 1.61 14.35
C VAL A 66 -8.15 3.11 14.61
N GLU A 67 -9.09 3.45 15.50
CA GLU A 67 -9.36 4.84 15.88
C GLU A 67 -8.30 5.41 16.85
N HIS A 68 -7.78 4.60 17.76
CA HIS A 68 -6.93 5.07 18.84
C HIS A 68 -5.50 5.41 18.34
N PRO A 69 -4.96 6.63 18.59
CA PRO A 69 -3.67 7.06 18.03
C PRO A 69 -2.49 6.15 18.38
N ALA A 70 -2.37 5.72 19.64
CA ALA A 70 -1.28 4.83 20.06
C ALA A 70 -1.32 3.46 19.36
N ALA A 71 -2.52 2.97 19.04
CA ALA A 71 -2.70 1.72 18.32
C ALA A 71 -2.39 1.88 16.83
N LYS A 72 -2.73 3.05 16.23
CA LYS A 72 -2.34 3.40 14.86
C LYS A 72 -0.82 3.40 14.66
N VAL A 73 -0.05 3.87 15.65
CA VAL A 73 1.43 3.79 15.62
C VAL A 73 1.91 2.33 15.49
N LEU A 74 1.23 1.36 16.11
CA LEU A 74 1.56 -0.06 15.96
C LEU A 74 1.18 -0.63 14.59
N VAL A 75 0.11 -0.13 13.96
CA VAL A 75 -0.25 -0.49 12.59
C VAL A 75 0.83 -0.01 11.62
N GLU A 76 1.21 1.27 11.70
CA GLU A 76 2.27 1.86 10.88
C GLU A 76 3.62 1.16 11.10
N LEU A 77 3.90 0.72 12.33
CA LEU A 77 5.08 -0.08 12.67
C LEU A 77 5.12 -1.42 11.94
N ALA A 78 3.98 -2.12 11.86
CA ALA A 78 3.89 -3.40 11.17
C ALA A 78 4.09 -3.21 9.65
N GLU A 79 3.49 -2.18 9.06
CA GLU A 79 3.70 -1.82 7.65
C GLU A 79 5.16 -1.44 7.35
N LEU A 80 5.82 -0.73 8.27
CA LEU A 80 7.23 -0.37 8.13
C LEU A 80 8.11 -1.62 8.14
N GLN A 81 7.85 -2.58 9.04
CA GLN A 81 8.57 -3.84 9.10
C GLN A 81 8.36 -4.68 7.84
N ASP A 82 7.13 -4.74 7.32
CA ASP A 82 6.81 -5.43 6.07
C ASP A 82 7.56 -4.80 4.88
N ARG A 83 7.55 -3.48 4.75
CA ARG A 83 8.26 -2.77 3.68
C ARG A 83 9.79 -2.92 3.77
N GLU A 84 10.34 -2.91 4.97
CA GLU A 84 11.79 -2.93 5.21
C GLU A 84 12.40 -4.34 5.23
N VAL A 85 11.68 -5.34 5.71
CA VAL A 85 12.20 -6.72 5.83
C VAL A 85 11.33 -7.70 5.06
N GLY A 86 10.01 -7.54 5.12
CA GLY A 86 9.02 -8.45 4.53
C GLY A 86 8.75 -9.69 5.38
N ASP A 87 9.09 -9.63 6.67
CA ASP A 87 8.77 -10.67 7.66
C ASP A 87 8.89 -10.09 9.09
N GLY A 88 8.32 -10.79 10.07
CA GLY A 88 8.39 -10.41 11.49
C GLY A 88 7.41 -9.31 11.89
N THR A 89 6.41 -9.05 11.05
CA THR A 89 5.32 -8.07 11.24
C THR A 89 4.54 -8.35 12.53
N THR A 90 4.23 -9.62 12.80
CA THR A 90 3.58 -10.07 14.04
C THR A 90 4.48 -9.88 15.26
N SER A 91 5.75 -10.25 15.15
CA SER A 91 6.71 -10.21 16.26
C SER A 91 7.00 -8.78 16.73
N VAL A 92 7.15 -7.83 15.80
CA VAL A 92 7.45 -6.42 16.14
C VAL A 92 6.33 -5.78 16.94
N VAL A 93 5.07 -6.06 16.61
CA VAL A 93 3.89 -5.54 17.32
C VAL A 93 3.76 -6.13 18.73
N ILE A 94 3.99 -7.45 18.86
CA ILE A 94 3.90 -8.12 20.16
C ILE A 94 5.00 -7.63 21.12
N ILE A 95 6.23 -7.47 20.63
CA ILE A 95 7.34 -6.96 21.45
C ILE A 95 7.08 -5.51 21.85
N ALA A 96 6.63 -4.65 20.93
CA ALA A 96 6.33 -3.24 21.23
C ALA A 96 5.25 -3.11 22.32
N ALA A 97 4.19 -3.91 22.23
CA ALA A 97 3.11 -3.90 23.23
C ALA A 97 3.57 -4.42 24.60
N GLU A 98 4.40 -5.47 24.64
CA GLU A 98 4.94 -5.98 25.91
C GLU A 98 5.91 -4.98 26.56
N LEU A 99 6.75 -4.31 25.76
CA LEU A 99 7.64 -3.23 26.23
C LEU A 99 6.85 -2.09 26.87
N LEU A 100 5.74 -1.68 26.25
CA LEU A 100 4.84 -0.65 26.78
C LEU A 100 4.16 -1.08 28.07
N LYS A 101 3.68 -2.33 28.13
CA LYS A 101 3.03 -2.88 29.32
C LYS A 101 3.98 -2.83 30.52
N ARG A 102 5.21 -3.32 30.36
CA ARG A 102 6.22 -3.31 31.43
C ARG A 102 6.73 -1.92 31.77
N ALA A 103 6.89 -1.05 30.78
CA ALA A 103 7.23 0.34 31.02
C ALA A 103 6.15 1.03 31.87
N ASN A 104 4.87 0.75 31.64
CA ASN A 104 3.78 1.31 32.43
C ASN A 104 3.86 0.86 33.90
N ASP A 105 4.20 -0.40 34.17
CA ASP A 105 4.39 -0.89 35.54
C ASP A 105 5.56 -0.19 36.24
N LEU A 106 6.65 0.09 35.53
CA LEU A 106 7.77 0.89 36.06
C LEU A 106 7.36 2.35 36.35
N VAL A 107 6.54 2.95 35.50
CA VAL A 107 6.00 4.31 35.74
C VAL A 107 5.11 4.32 36.97
N ARG A 108 4.28 3.30 37.18
CA ARG A 108 3.47 3.12 38.40
C ARG A 108 4.33 2.98 39.66
N ASN A 109 5.54 2.45 39.52
CA ASN A 109 6.54 2.38 40.60
C ASN A 109 7.32 3.70 40.78
N ASN A 110 6.79 4.83 40.29
CA ASN A 110 7.37 6.18 40.40
C ASN A 110 8.74 6.33 39.71
N ILE A 111 9.04 5.53 38.69
CA ILE A 111 10.22 5.72 37.85
C ILE A 111 9.88 6.67 36.72
N HIS A 112 10.69 7.74 36.57
CA HIS A 112 10.45 8.73 35.52
C HIS A 112 10.59 8.10 34.13
N PRO A 113 9.66 8.35 33.19
CA PRO A 113 9.66 7.76 31.85
C PRO A 113 10.96 7.95 31.08
N THR A 114 11.62 9.11 31.23
CA THR A 114 12.92 9.39 30.61
C THR A 114 14.02 8.40 31.03
N SER A 115 14.04 7.98 32.30
CA SER A 115 15.00 6.98 32.77
C SER A 115 14.73 5.60 32.17
N ILE A 116 13.46 5.25 31.97
CA ILE A 116 13.06 4.01 31.29
C ILE A 116 13.50 4.05 29.83
N ILE A 117 13.27 5.17 29.13
CA ILE A 117 13.67 5.38 27.74
C ILE A 117 15.19 5.24 27.59
N SER A 118 15.98 5.85 28.49
CA SER A 118 17.45 5.70 28.47
C SER A 118 17.88 4.25 28.65
N GLY A 119 17.27 3.54 29.61
CA GLY A 119 17.51 2.11 29.83
C GLY A 119 17.16 1.24 28.61
N TYR A 120 15.99 1.46 28.00
CA TYR A 120 15.56 0.74 26.79
C TYR A 120 16.49 1.00 25.60
N ARG A 121 16.95 2.24 25.40
CA ARG A 121 17.92 2.57 24.35
C ARG A 121 19.29 1.93 24.58
N LEU A 122 19.71 1.78 25.83
CA LEU A 122 20.94 1.06 26.17
C LEU A 122 20.77 -0.44 25.91
N ALA A 123 19.68 -1.04 26.41
CA ALA A 123 19.34 -2.44 26.19
C ALA A 123 19.27 -2.80 24.70
N MET A 124 18.58 -1.97 23.89
CA MET A 124 18.47 -2.15 22.44
C MET A 124 19.85 -2.14 21.75
N ARG A 125 20.74 -1.20 22.11
CA ARG A 125 22.09 -1.12 21.51
C ARG A 125 22.92 -2.35 21.85
N GLU A 126 22.92 -2.78 23.11
CA GLU A 126 23.67 -3.95 23.55
C GLU A 126 23.07 -5.25 23.00
N ALA A 127 21.74 -5.34 22.86
CA ALA A 127 21.07 -6.46 22.22
C ALA A 127 21.45 -6.59 20.74
N CYS A 128 21.40 -5.50 19.97
CA CYS A 128 21.80 -5.51 18.56
C CYS A 128 23.25 -5.98 18.38
N LYS A 129 24.18 -5.44 19.19
CA LYS A 129 25.59 -5.87 19.17
C LYS A 129 25.74 -7.36 19.48
N TYR A 130 25.03 -7.86 20.49
CA TYR A 130 25.10 -9.27 20.86
C TYR A 130 24.60 -10.20 19.74
N VAL A 131 23.52 -9.82 19.05
CA VAL A 131 23.02 -10.57 17.89
C VAL A 131 24.07 -10.63 16.79
N GLU A 132 24.66 -9.49 16.42
CA GLU A 132 25.64 -9.39 15.33
C GLU A 132 26.96 -10.10 15.65
N GLU A 133 27.46 -10.01 16.88
CA GLU A 133 28.79 -10.53 17.24
C GLU A 133 28.78 -11.99 17.71
N LYS A 134 27.72 -12.43 18.41
CA LYS A 134 27.72 -13.72 19.14
C LYS A 134 26.75 -14.75 18.59
N LEU A 135 25.62 -14.33 18.03
CA LEU A 135 24.56 -15.22 17.56
C LEU A 135 24.56 -15.41 16.03
N ALA A 136 25.02 -14.42 15.28
CA ALA A 136 25.03 -14.47 13.82
C ALA A 136 26.00 -15.54 13.27
N VAL A 137 25.50 -16.37 12.37
CA VAL A 137 26.25 -17.38 11.61
C VAL A 137 26.28 -16.95 10.15
N LYS A 138 27.45 -17.06 9.50
CA LYS A 138 27.59 -16.73 8.07
C LYS A 138 26.95 -17.80 7.19
N VAL A 139 26.19 -17.37 6.18
CA VAL A 139 25.48 -18.25 5.23
C VAL A 139 26.44 -19.18 4.48
N GLU A 140 27.64 -18.70 4.13
CA GLU A 140 28.67 -19.51 3.45
C GLU A 140 29.03 -20.80 4.19
N LYS A 141 28.95 -20.80 5.53
CA LYS A 141 29.25 -21.98 6.35
C LYS A 141 28.14 -23.04 6.29
N LEU A 142 26.94 -22.65 5.90
CA LEU A 142 25.72 -23.48 5.93
C LEU A 142 25.30 -23.95 4.52
N GLY A 143 25.90 -23.42 3.46
CA GLY A 143 25.67 -23.85 2.08
C GLY A 143 24.31 -23.39 1.50
N LYS A 144 23.94 -23.94 0.33
CA LYS A 144 22.69 -23.60 -0.38
C LYS A 144 21.44 -24.05 0.38
N ASP A 145 21.53 -25.13 1.15
CA ASP A 145 20.43 -25.67 1.96
C ASP A 145 19.98 -24.66 3.02
N CYS A 146 20.86 -23.75 3.44
CA CYS A 146 20.51 -22.64 4.33
C CYS A 146 19.40 -21.76 3.75
N LEU A 147 19.43 -21.46 2.44
CA LEU A 147 18.44 -20.60 1.80
C LEU A 147 17.06 -21.27 1.74
N ILE A 148 17.08 -22.58 1.45
CA ILE A 148 15.88 -23.42 1.45
C ILE A 148 15.29 -23.47 2.86
N ASN A 149 16.12 -23.67 3.88
CA ASN A 149 15.71 -23.71 5.28
C ASN A 149 15.17 -22.36 5.78
N CYS A 150 15.77 -21.24 5.39
CA CYS A 150 15.24 -19.90 5.66
C CYS A 150 13.85 -19.72 5.04
N ALA A 151 13.67 -20.11 3.77
CA ALA A 151 12.37 -20.04 3.10
C ALA A 151 11.33 -20.91 3.81
N LYS A 152 11.66 -22.16 4.16
CA LYS A 152 10.77 -23.05 4.92
C LYS A 152 10.35 -22.46 6.25
N THR A 153 11.27 -21.81 6.96
CA THR A 153 10.98 -21.16 8.24
C THR A 153 9.93 -20.06 8.08
N SER A 154 10.03 -19.22 7.04
CA SER A 154 9.03 -18.20 6.71
C SER A 154 7.64 -18.77 6.44
N MET A 155 7.60 -19.91 5.73
CA MET A 155 6.37 -20.55 5.29
C MET A 155 5.67 -21.34 6.40
N SER A 156 6.36 -21.58 7.51
CA SER A 156 5.91 -22.53 8.54
C SER A 156 4.63 -22.11 9.26
N SER A 157 4.35 -20.80 9.38
CA SER A 157 3.14 -20.25 10.00
C SER A 157 2.00 -19.98 9.02
N LYS A 158 2.13 -20.43 7.77
CA LYS A 158 1.24 -20.03 6.67
C LYS A 158 0.54 -21.23 6.04
N LEU A 159 -0.46 -20.95 5.22
CA LEU A 159 -1.26 -21.97 4.53
C LEU A 159 -0.41 -22.95 3.69
N ILE A 160 0.72 -22.48 3.16
CA ILE A 160 1.67 -23.28 2.36
C ILE A 160 2.61 -24.16 3.18
N ALA A 161 2.47 -24.23 4.52
CA ALA A 161 3.35 -25.00 5.39
C ALA A 161 3.44 -26.49 5.00
N GLY A 162 2.31 -27.10 4.60
CA GLY A 162 2.25 -28.51 4.20
C GLY A 162 3.08 -28.86 2.97
N ASP A 163 3.29 -27.90 2.07
CA ASP A 163 4.05 -28.05 0.82
C ASP A 163 5.30 -27.16 0.80
N SER A 164 5.79 -26.78 1.98
CA SER A 164 6.93 -25.86 2.15
C SER A 164 8.21 -26.35 1.46
N ASP A 165 8.45 -27.66 1.38
CA ASP A 165 9.60 -28.22 0.65
C ASP A 165 9.58 -27.87 -0.84
N PHE A 166 8.41 -27.92 -1.45
CA PHE A 166 8.23 -27.62 -2.88
C PHE A 166 8.40 -26.12 -3.13
N PHE A 167 7.67 -25.29 -2.38
CA PHE A 167 7.70 -23.84 -2.54
C PHE A 167 9.05 -23.22 -2.14
N ALA A 168 9.74 -23.77 -1.14
CA ALA A 168 11.06 -23.26 -0.73
C ALA A 168 12.10 -23.39 -1.86
N ASN A 169 12.13 -24.53 -2.55
CA ASN A 169 13.02 -24.72 -3.70
C ASN A 169 12.70 -23.72 -4.82
N LEU A 170 11.41 -23.56 -5.12
CA LEU A 170 10.92 -22.65 -6.14
C LEU A 170 11.28 -21.19 -5.82
N VAL A 171 11.08 -20.76 -4.58
CA VAL A 171 11.41 -19.39 -4.11
C VAL A 171 12.91 -19.12 -4.21
N VAL A 172 13.75 -20.09 -3.84
CA VAL A 172 15.21 -19.93 -3.93
C VAL A 172 15.67 -19.84 -5.39
N GLU A 173 15.15 -20.69 -6.27
CA GLU A 173 15.43 -20.64 -7.71
C GLU A 173 14.97 -19.31 -8.32
N ALA A 174 13.79 -18.84 -7.91
CA ALA A 174 13.23 -17.59 -8.37
C ALA A 174 14.12 -16.39 -7.99
N VAL A 175 14.51 -16.27 -6.72
CA VAL A 175 15.36 -15.16 -6.24
C VAL A 175 16.74 -15.22 -6.88
N GLN A 176 17.33 -16.40 -7.05
CA GLN A 176 18.65 -16.53 -7.70
C GLN A 176 18.62 -16.13 -9.18
N SER A 177 17.50 -16.38 -9.87
CA SER A 177 17.32 -16.06 -11.29
C SER A 177 17.27 -14.56 -11.56
N VAL A 178 16.65 -13.78 -10.66
CA VAL A 178 16.53 -12.31 -10.79
C VAL A 178 17.75 -11.53 -10.31
N LYS A 179 18.87 -12.20 -10.04
CA LYS A 179 20.10 -11.55 -9.56
C LYS A 179 20.53 -10.44 -10.52
N MET A 180 20.60 -9.20 -10.02
CA MET A 180 21.13 -8.06 -10.76
C MET A 180 22.37 -7.52 -10.06
N THR A 181 23.40 -7.20 -10.85
CA THR A 181 24.59 -6.50 -10.35
C THR A 181 24.49 -5.05 -10.79
N ASN A 182 24.47 -4.13 -9.81
CA ASN A 182 24.50 -2.70 -10.10
C ASN A 182 25.86 -2.30 -10.69
N ALA A 183 25.92 -1.13 -11.32
CA ALA A 183 27.17 -0.56 -11.87
C ALA A 183 28.31 -0.42 -10.82
N ARG A 184 27.97 -0.40 -9.52
CA ARG A 184 28.92 -0.34 -8.39
C ARG A 184 29.42 -1.72 -7.94
N GLY A 185 29.03 -2.81 -8.60
CA GLY A 185 29.38 -4.18 -8.20
C GLY A 185 28.54 -4.77 -7.06
N GLU A 186 27.63 -3.99 -6.48
CA GLU A 186 26.66 -4.49 -5.49
C GLU A 186 25.66 -5.44 -6.14
N VAL A 187 25.54 -6.65 -5.60
CA VAL A 187 24.51 -7.61 -5.97
C VAL A 187 23.21 -7.24 -5.27
N ARG A 188 22.13 -7.10 -6.03
CA ARG A 188 20.78 -6.90 -5.50
C ARG A 188 19.81 -7.89 -6.12
N TYR A 189 18.79 -8.25 -5.36
CA TYR A 189 17.73 -9.15 -5.77
C TYR A 189 16.40 -8.40 -5.78
N PRO A 190 15.98 -7.85 -6.93
CA PRO A 190 14.70 -7.14 -7.05
C PRO A 190 13.54 -8.13 -7.06
N ILE A 191 12.84 -8.27 -5.92
CA ILE A 191 11.63 -9.11 -5.80
C ILE A 191 10.55 -8.67 -6.78
N LYS A 192 10.43 -7.37 -7.05
CA LYS A 192 9.51 -6.83 -8.06
C LYS A 192 9.78 -7.36 -9.48
N GLY A 193 10.93 -7.96 -9.75
CA GLY A 193 11.23 -8.64 -11.02
C GLY A 193 10.55 -10.01 -11.16
N ILE A 194 9.95 -10.52 -10.09
CA ILE A 194 9.21 -11.78 -10.05
C ILE A 194 7.74 -11.43 -10.16
N ASN A 195 7.13 -11.76 -11.29
CA ASN A 195 5.69 -11.61 -11.45
C ASN A 195 4.99 -12.84 -10.86
N ILE A 196 3.97 -12.64 -10.02
CA ILE A 196 3.18 -13.73 -9.45
C ILE A 196 1.81 -13.69 -10.12
N LEU A 197 1.47 -14.74 -10.86
CA LEU A 197 0.16 -14.90 -11.48
C LEU A 197 -0.65 -15.92 -10.70
N LYS A 198 -1.91 -15.59 -10.41
CA LYS A 198 -2.87 -16.45 -9.72
C LYS A 198 -3.81 -17.06 -10.75
N ALA A 199 -3.93 -18.38 -10.74
CA ALA A 199 -4.89 -19.08 -11.58
C ALA A 199 -5.52 -20.23 -10.80
N HIS A 200 -6.80 -20.08 -10.43
CA HIS A 200 -7.52 -21.11 -9.67
C HIS A 200 -7.68 -22.40 -10.47
N GLY A 201 -7.86 -23.52 -9.75
CA GLY A 201 -7.85 -24.87 -10.29
C GLY A 201 -6.51 -25.58 -10.17
N LYS A 202 -6.55 -26.92 -10.31
CA LYS A 202 -5.44 -27.85 -10.05
C LYS A 202 -4.98 -27.87 -8.58
N SER A 203 -3.91 -28.62 -8.28
CA SER A 203 -3.32 -28.67 -6.94
C SER A 203 -2.33 -27.53 -6.73
N ALA A 204 -2.07 -27.16 -5.47
CA ALA A 204 -1.02 -26.19 -5.13
C ALA A 204 0.36 -26.62 -5.64
N LYS A 205 0.65 -27.92 -5.67
CA LYS A 205 1.90 -28.50 -6.22
C LYS A 205 2.05 -28.38 -7.73
N ASP A 206 0.97 -28.07 -8.45
CA ASP A 206 1.02 -27.84 -9.89
C ASP A 206 1.44 -26.39 -10.22
N SER A 207 1.73 -25.58 -9.21
CA SER A 207 2.37 -24.26 -9.38
C SER A 207 3.79 -24.45 -9.93
N TYR A 208 4.24 -23.58 -10.83
CA TYR A 208 5.58 -23.73 -11.41
C TYR A 208 6.23 -22.39 -11.71
N LEU A 209 7.56 -22.43 -11.76
CA LEU A 209 8.38 -21.31 -12.16
C LEU A 209 8.53 -21.30 -13.69
N LEU A 210 8.21 -20.17 -14.30
CA LEU A 210 8.45 -19.91 -15.70
C LEU A 210 9.78 -19.16 -15.86
N ASN A 211 10.70 -19.74 -16.63
CA ASN A 211 11.94 -19.10 -17.07
C ASN A 211 11.65 -18.08 -18.18
N GLY A 212 11.06 -16.97 -17.77
CA GLY A 212 10.60 -15.90 -18.64
C GLY A 212 9.46 -15.11 -17.98
N TYR A 213 8.74 -14.30 -18.75
CA TYR A 213 7.72 -13.41 -18.21
C TYR A 213 6.32 -13.79 -18.69
N ALA A 214 5.37 -13.86 -17.77
CA ALA A 214 3.97 -14.15 -18.05
C ALA A 214 3.14 -12.88 -17.91
N LEU A 215 2.29 -12.61 -18.90
CA LEU A 215 1.38 -11.46 -18.94
C LEU A 215 -0.06 -11.96 -18.82
N ASN A 216 -0.81 -11.43 -17.85
CA ASN A 216 -2.23 -11.76 -17.66
C ASN A 216 -3.13 -11.01 -18.65
N THR A 217 -2.85 -11.20 -19.94
CA THR A 217 -3.54 -10.57 -21.06
C THR A 217 -3.45 -11.54 -22.24
N GLY A 218 -4.57 -11.78 -22.93
CA GLY A 218 -4.59 -12.53 -24.18
C GLY A 218 -4.27 -11.67 -25.42
N ARG A 219 -4.29 -12.32 -26.59
CA ARG A 219 -4.12 -11.65 -27.89
C ARG A 219 -5.26 -10.67 -28.16
N ALA A 220 -4.95 -9.56 -28.83
CA ALA A 220 -5.96 -8.54 -29.12
C ALA A 220 -7.02 -8.97 -30.15
N ALA A 221 -6.69 -9.90 -31.05
CA ALA A 221 -7.64 -10.48 -32.00
C ALA A 221 -7.45 -12.00 -32.14
N GLN A 222 -8.54 -12.75 -32.28
CA GLN A 222 -8.49 -14.21 -32.34
C GLN A 222 -7.77 -14.77 -33.57
N GLY A 223 -7.74 -14.03 -34.69
CA GLY A 223 -7.07 -14.43 -35.93
C GLY A 223 -5.55 -14.33 -35.91
N MET A 224 -4.95 -13.83 -34.83
CA MET A 224 -3.49 -13.81 -34.64
C MET A 224 -2.96 -15.22 -34.30
N PRO A 225 -1.68 -15.52 -34.60
CA PRO A 225 -1.10 -16.81 -34.23
C PRO A 225 -1.05 -17.00 -32.71
N ILE A 226 -1.23 -18.25 -32.27
CA ILE A 226 -1.19 -18.64 -30.85
C ILE A 226 0.27 -18.74 -30.34
N ARG A 227 1.20 -19.09 -31.24
CA ARG A 227 2.62 -19.30 -30.92
C ARG A 227 3.50 -18.69 -31.99
N VAL A 228 4.56 -18.01 -31.56
CA VAL A 228 5.59 -17.41 -32.42
C VAL A 228 6.98 -17.77 -31.89
N ALA A 229 7.82 -18.33 -32.75
CA ALA A 229 9.22 -18.65 -32.47
C ALA A 229 10.07 -18.55 -33.76
N PRO A 230 11.21 -17.84 -33.78
CA PRO A 230 11.75 -16.95 -32.74
C PRO A 230 10.94 -15.65 -32.62
N ALA A 231 10.88 -15.06 -31.42
CA ALA A 231 10.09 -13.88 -31.14
C ALA A 231 10.95 -12.61 -31.02
N LYS A 232 10.62 -11.62 -31.85
CA LYS A 232 11.11 -10.23 -31.74
C LYS A 232 10.01 -9.35 -31.17
N ILE A 233 10.25 -8.78 -29.99
CA ILE A 233 9.23 -8.12 -29.17
C ILE A 233 9.42 -6.61 -29.20
N ALA A 234 8.40 -5.87 -29.66
CA ALA A 234 8.34 -4.42 -29.58
C ALA A 234 7.58 -3.98 -28.32
N CYS A 235 8.19 -3.13 -27.50
CA CYS A 235 7.59 -2.59 -26.28
C CYS A 235 7.20 -1.12 -26.47
N LEU A 236 5.91 -0.81 -26.59
CA LEU A 236 5.43 0.55 -26.92
C LEU A 236 4.62 1.18 -25.77
N ASP A 237 4.87 2.46 -25.49
CA ASP A 237 4.14 3.26 -24.48
C ASP A 237 3.18 4.30 -25.09
N PHE A 238 2.63 3.99 -26.27
CA PHE A 238 1.61 4.81 -26.94
C PHE A 238 0.54 3.94 -27.59
N ASN A 239 -0.55 4.56 -28.04
CA ASN A 239 -1.70 3.90 -28.64
C ASN A 239 -1.52 3.73 -30.15
N LEU A 240 -1.98 2.60 -30.67
CA LEU A 240 -2.10 2.34 -32.11
C LEU A 240 -3.55 2.50 -32.51
N GLN A 241 -4.03 3.74 -32.43
CA GLN A 241 -5.39 4.12 -32.77
C GLN A 241 -5.38 5.13 -33.92
N LYS A 242 -6.56 5.40 -34.50
CA LYS A 242 -6.72 6.52 -35.45
C LYS A 242 -6.25 7.79 -34.77
N THR A 243 -5.30 8.46 -35.41
CA THR A 243 -4.73 9.71 -34.88
C THR A 243 -5.82 10.76 -34.93
N LYS A 244 -6.32 11.17 -33.76
CA LYS A 244 -7.18 12.34 -33.66
C LYS A 244 -6.31 13.58 -33.69
N MET A 245 -6.81 14.65 -34.32
CA MET A 245 -6.16 15.95 -34.23
C MET A 245 -6.08 16.44 -32.79
N GLN A 246 -5.03 17.19 -32.48
CA GLN A 246 -4.86 17.77 -31.15
C GLN A 246 -5.99 18.77 -30.86
N MET A 247 -6.34 18.87 -29.57
CA MET A 247 -7.31 19.85 -29.09
C MET A 247 -6.85 21.26 -29.49
N GLY A 248 -7.71 22.00 -30.20
CA GLY A 248 -7.42 23.35 -30.71
C GLY A 248 -7.22 23.42 -32.23
N VAL A 249 -7.05 22.29 -32.92
CA VAL A 249 -7.03 22.25 -34.39
C VAL A 249 -8.46 22.13 -34.91
N GLN A 250 -8.94 23.15 -35.62
CA GLN A 250 -10.23 23.12 -36.31
C GLN A 250 -10.00 22.88 -37.80
N VAL A 251 -10.56 21.78 -38.31
CA VAL A 251 -10.53 21.47 -39.73
C VAL A 251 -11.69 22.20 -40.40
N LEU A 252 -11.39 23.32 -41.07
CA LEU A 252 -12.36 24.03 -41.90
C LEU A 252 -12.30 23.45 -43.32
N VAL A 253 -13.34 22.72 -43.72
CA VAL A 253 -13.41 22.09 -45.04
C VAL A 253 -14.36 22.89 -45.94
N SER A 254 -13.85 23.38 -47.07
CA SER A 254 -14.63 24.13 -48.06
C SER A 254 -15.27 23.23 -49.12
N ASP A 255 -14.65 22.08 -49.43
CA ASP A 255 -15.13 21.07 -50.40
C ASP A 255 -15.36 19.72 -49.69
N PRO A 256 -16.58 19.14 -49.74
CA PRO A 256 -16.87 17.82 -49.17
C PRO A 256 -15.92 16.69 -49.58
N ARG A 257 -15.29 16.76 -50.77
CA ARG A 257 -14.34 15.74 -51.25
C ARG A 257 -13.04 15.69 -50.46
N GLU A 258 -12.63 16.81 -49.85
CA GLU A 258 -11.41 16.85 -49.02
C GLU A 258 -11.61 16.16 -47.67
N LEU A 259 -12.85 16.09 -47.19
CA LEU A 259 -13.20 15.43 -45.94
C LEU A 259 -12.91 13.92 -46.01
N GLU A 260 -13.12 13.29 -47.17
CA GLU A 260 -12.79 11.89 -47.40
C GLU A 260 -11.28 11.65 -47.38
N LYS A 261 -10.50 12.51 -48.05
CA LYS A 261 -9.03 12.45 -48.04
C LYS A 261 -8.43 12.62 -46.64
N ILE A 262 -9.00 13.51 -45.82
CA ILE A 262 -8.55 13.72 -44.44
C ILE A 262 -8.80 12.44 -43.61
N ARG A 263 -9.98 11.83 -43.76
CA ARG A 263 -10.31 10.57 -43.07
C ARG A 263 -9.42 9.40 -43.52
N GLU A 264 -9.10 9.32 -44.81
CA GLU A 264 -8.15 8.33 -45.33
C GLU A 264 -6.75 8.57 -44.76
N ARG A 265 -6.28 9.83 -44.74
CA ARG A 265 -4.96 10.16 -44.21
C ARG A 265 -4.80 9.81 -42.73
N GLU A 266 -5.83 10.03 -41.91
CA GLU A 266 -5.84 9.61 -40.49
C GLU A 266 -5.64 8.10 -40.33
N ALA A 267 -6.26 7.30 -41.21
CA ALA A 267 -6.11 5.84 -41.21
C ALA A 267 -4.74 5.40 -41.76
N ASP A 268 -4.26 6.07 -42.80
CA ASP A 268 -2.96 5.79 -43.42
C ASP A 268 -1.80 6.07 -42.47
N MET A 269 -1.87 7.12 -41.64
CA MET A 269 -0.85 7.40 -40.63
C MET A 269 -0.68 6.22 -39.65
N THR A 270 -1.79 5.65 -39.17
CA THR A 270 -1.74 4.48 -38.28
C THR A 270 -1.19 3.26 -39.01
N LYS A 271 -1.57 3.07 -40.28
CA LYS A 271 -1.07 1.99 -41.14
C LYS A 271 0.44 2.10 -41.39
N GLU A 272 0.94 3.28 -41.72
CA GLU A 272 2.37 3.55 -41.95
C GLU A 272 3.19 3.19 -40.71
N ARG A 273 2.76 3.61 -39.51
CA ARG A 273 3.42 3.27 -38.24
C ARG A 273 3.48 1.77 -37.99
N ILE A 274 2.39 1.04 -38.23
CA ILE A 274 2.35 -0.42 -38.09
C ILE A 274 3.28 -1.09 -39.11
N GLN A 275 3.28 -0.60 -40.36
CA GLN A 275 4.19 -1.12 -41.37
C GLN A 275 5.65 -0.89 -41.02
N ARG A 276 6.01 0.24 -40.38
CA ARG A 276 7.39 0.46 -39.89
C ARG A 276 7.78 -0.57 -38.82
N LEU A 277 6.89 -0.85 -37.86
CA LEU A 277 7.11 -1.91 -36.85
C LEU A 277 7.32 -3.29 -37.48
N LEU A 278 6.46 -3.65 -38.45
CA LEU A 278 6.53 -4.94 -39.14
C LEU A 278 7.78 -5.03 -40.03
N LYS A 279 8.16 -3.95 -40.72
CA LYS A 279 9.38 -3.87 -41.54
C LYS A 279 10.66 -4.01 -40.70
N ALA A 280 10.65 -3.47 -39.48
CA ALA A 280 11.73 -3.70 -38.52
C ALA A 280 11.84 -5.17 -38.06
N GLY A 281 10.83 -5.99 -38.36
CA GLY A 281 10.77 -7.41 -38.05
C GLY A 281 10.16 -7.71 -36.69
N ALA A 282 9.29 -6.86 -36.15
CA ALA A 282 8.56 -7.14 -34.93
C ALA A 282 7.50 -8.22 -35.17
N ASN A 283 7.60 -9.35 -34.47
CA ASN A 283 6.61 -10.44 -34.53
C ASN A 283 5.63 -10.40 -33.35
N VAL A 284 6.01 -9.73 -32.26
CA VAL A 284 5.19 -9.54 -31.07
C VAL A 284 5.21 -8.05 -30.71
N VAL A 285 4.04 -7.44 -30.57
CA VAL A 285 3.90 -6.02 -30.25
C VAL A 285 3.10 -5.89 -28.97
N LEU A 286 3.73 -5.33 -27.94
CA LEU A 286 3.11 -5.06 -26.66
C LEU A 286 2.89 -3.55 -26.52
N THR A 287 1.67 -3.14 -26.21
CA THR A 287 1.31 -1.72 -26.05
C THR A 287 0.71 -1.47 -24.67
N THR A 288 1.12 -0.40 -24.00
CA THR A 288 0.52 0.02 -22.72
C THR A 288 -0.88 0.59 -22.90
N LYS A 289 -1.17 1.14 -24.08
CA LYS A 289 -2.46 1.76 -24.42
C LYS A 289 -3.29 0.83 -25.33
N GLY A 290 -4.38 1.36 -25.88
CA GLY A 290 -5.26 0.62 -26.78
C GLY A 290 -4.70 0.48 -28.20
N ILE A 291 -5.17 -0.56 -28.89
CA ILE A 291 -5.03 -0.77 -30.33
C ILE A 291 -6.43 -0.74 -30.94
N ASP A 292 -6.62 -0.03 -32.03
CA ASP A 292 -7.90 0.06 -32.76
C ASP A 292 -8.14 -1.16 -33.66
N ASP A 293 -9.40 -1.47 -33.95
CA ASP A 293 -9.73 -2.73 -34.66
C ASP A 293 -9.22 -2.75 -36.10
N MET A 294 -9.15 -1.58 -36.76
CA MET A 294 -8.51 -1.47 -38.09
C MET A 294 -7.02 -1.79 -38.05
N ALA A 295 -6.34 -1.42 -36.95
CA ALA A 295 -4.92 -1.71 -36.76
C ALA A 295 -4.69 -3.21 -36.52
N LEU A 296 -5.60 -3.87 -35.80
CA LEU A 296 -5.53 -5.32 -35.54
C LEU A 296 -5.54 -6.15 -36.82
N LYS A 297 -6.30 -5.73 -37.84
CA LYS A 297 -6.33 -6.41 -39.14
C LYS A 297 -4.95 -6.51 -39.78
N TYR A 298 -4.16 -5.44 -39.75
CA TYR A 298 -2.80 -5.44 -40.31
C TYR A 298 -1.85 -6.39 -39.57
N PHE A 299 -2.00 -6.52 -38.25
CA PHE A 299 -1.23 -7.48 -37.47
C PHE A 299 -1.63 -8.93 -37.76
N VAL A 300 -2.92 -9.19 -37.97
CA VAL A 300 -3.43 -10.51 -38.38
C VAL A 300 -2.90 -10.91 -39.75
N GLU A 301 -2.98 -10.02 -40.74
CA GLU A 301 -2.46 -10.27 -42.10
C GLU A 301 -0.94 -10.52 -42.11
N ALA A 302 -0.20 -9.83 -41.24
CA ALA A 302 1.23 -10.02 -41.10
C ALA A 302 1.63 -11.24 -40.25
N GLY A 303 0.67 -11.89 -39.58
CA GLY A 303 0.94 -13.00 -38.67
C GLY A 303 1.72 -12.59 -37.41
N ALA A 304 1.49 -11.37 -36.90
CA ALA A 304 2.11 -10.86 -35.67
C ALA A 304 1.14 -10.89 -34.49
N ILE A 305 1.65 -11.17 -33.29
CA ILE A 305 0.87 -11.08 -32.04
C ILE A 305 0.86 -9.62 -31.60
N ALA A 306 -0.32 -9.04 -31.38
CA ALA A 306 -0.45 -7.74 -30.76
C ALA A 306 -1.23 -7.84 -29.44
N VAL A 307 -0.72 -7.15 -28.41
CA VAL A 307 -1.30 -7.09 -27.08
C VAL A 307 -1.56 -5.63 -26.72
N ARG A 308 -2.75 -5.37 -26.22
CA ARG A 308 -3.22 -4.03 -25.84
C ARG A 308 -3.39 -3.91 -24.34
N ARG A 309 -3.20 -2.70 -23.80
CA ARG A 309 -3.42 -2.36 -22.39
C ARG A 309 -2.58 -3.17 -21.41
N VAL A 310 -1.32 -3.41 -21.73
CA VAL A 310 -0.38 -4.05 -20.79
C VAL A 310 -0.02 -3.05 -19.69
N ARG A 311 0.08 -3.52 -18.43
CA ARG A 311 0.50 -2.67 -17.32
C ARG A 311 1.90 -2.11 -17.59
N LYS A 312 2.10 -0.83 -17.29
CA LYS A 312 3.38 -0.14 -17.54
C LYS A 312 4.53 -0.75 -16.73
N GLU A 313 4.25 -1.29 -15.55
CA GLU A 313 5.25 -1.98 -14.72
C GLU A 313 5.72 -3.27 -15.40
N ASP A 314 4.78 -4.14 -15.79
CA ASP A 314 5.03 -5.38 -16.51
C ASP A 314 5.83 -5.14 -17.80
N MET A 315 5.47 -4.09 -18.55
CA MET A 315 6.18 -3.69 -19.76
C MET A 315 7.66 -3.34 -19.50
N ARG A 316 7.98 -2.71 -18.35
CA ARG A 316 9.39 -2.44 -17.99
C ARG A 316 10.12 -3.74 -17.66
N HIS A 317 9.45 -4.71 -17.03
CA HIS A 317 10.05 -6.00 -16.70
C HIS A 317 10.30 -6.84 -17.95
N VAL A 318 9.33 -6.90 -18.87
CA VAL A 318 9.48 -7.56 -20.18
C VAL A 318 10.59 -6.91 -21.00
N ALA A 319 10.64 -5.57 -21.07
CA ALA A 319 11.69 -4.85 -21.78
C ALA A 319 13.08 -5.20 -21.23
N LYS A 320 13.26 -5.21 -19.90
CA LYS A 320 14.52 -5.62 -19.27
C LYS A 320 14.88 -7.09 -19.53
N ALA A 321 13.92 -8.01 -19.41
CA ALA A 321 14.15 -9.44 -19.63
C ALA A 321 14.58 -9.73 -21.08
N THR A 322 13.85 -9.17 -22.04
CA THR A 322 14.07 -9.39 -23.47
C THR A 322 15.20 -8.54 -24.06
N GLY A 323 15.63 -7.49 -23.35
CA GLY A 323 16.57 -6.48 -23.84
C GLY A 323 15.94 -5.44 -24.78
N ALA A 324 14.61 -5.37 -24.86
CA ALA A 324 13.92 -4.33 -25.61
C ALA A 324 14.05 -2.96 -24.95
N THR A 325 13.96 -1.90 -25.76
CA THR A 325 13.81 -0.53 -25.25
C THR A 325 12.33 -0.18 -25.25
N MET A 326 11.83 0.39 -24.15
CA MET A 326 10.46 0.91 -24.11
C MET A 326 10.39 2.19 -24.93
N VAL A 327 9.62 2.16 -26.01
CA VAL A 327 9.50 3.26 -26.97
C VAL A 327 8.26 4.10 -26.65
N SER A 328 8.48 5.37 -26.28
CA SER A 328 7.40 6.33 -26.00
C SER A 328 6.95 7.12 -27.24
N THR A 329 7.84 7.31 -28.21
CA THR A 329 7.59 8.02 -29.47
C THR A 329 8.37 7.38 -30.61
N PHE A 330 7.88 7.51 -31.85
CA PHE A 330 8.60 7.11 -33.07
C PHE A 330 9.56 8.18 -33.59
N ALA A 331 9.62 9.35 -32.95
CA ALA A 331 10.47 10.44 -33.39
C ALA A 331 11.95 10.06 -33.23
N ASP A 332 12.70 10.20 -34.32
CA ASP A 332 14.15 10.11 -34.34
C ASP A 332 14.80 11.47 -34.12
N MET A 333 16.12 11.51 -33.91
CA MET A 333 16.90 12.75 -33.74
C MET A 333 16.83 13.68 -34.95
N GLU A 334 16.54 13.13 -36.14
CA GLU A 334 16.40 13.85 -37.40
C GLU A 334 14.99 14.42 -37.63
N GLY A 335 14.05 14.19 -36.70
CA GLY A 335 12.67 14.67 -36.80
C GLY A 335 11.75 13.80 -37.67
N GLU A 336 12.25 12.70 -38.22
CA GLU A 336 11.46 11.70 -38.93
C GLU A 336 10.90 10.61 -37.99
N GLU A 337 9.85 9.90 -38.43
CA GLU A 337 9.34 8.72 -37.72
C GLU A 337 10.04 7.45 -38.21
N SER A 338 11.00 6.93 -37.45
CA SER A 338 11.71 5.68 -37.72
C SER A 338 11.48 4.65 -36.59
N PHE A 339 11.68 3.37 -36.88
CA PHE A 339 11.70 2.34 -35.83
C PHE A 339 12.80 1.33 -36.14
N ASP A 340 13.86 1.39 -35.36
CA ASP A 340 15.02 0.54 -35.55
C ASP A 340 14.84 -0.86 -34.97
N SER A 341 15.44 -1.82 -35.66
CA SER A 341 15.51 -3.21 -35.18
C SER A 341 16.31 -3.36 -33.88
N SER A 342 17.15 -2.37 -33.52
CA SER A 342 17.92 -2.33 -32.27
C SER A 342 17.04 -2.15 -31.03
N LEU A 343 15.83 -1.59 -31.18
CA LEU A 343 14.88 -1.35 -30.10
C LEU A 343 14.09 -2.62 -29.73
N LEU A 344 14.13 -3.65 -30.58
CA LEU A 344 13.41 -4.90 -30.39
C LEU A 344 14.08 -5.80 -29.36
N GLY A 345 13.26 -6.39 -28.49
CA GLY A 345 13.67 -7.46 -27.60
C GLY A 345 13.70 -8.81 -28.29
N TYR A 346 14.43 -9.75 -27.70
CA TYR A 346 14.51 -11.14 -28.17
C TYR A 346 13.97 -12.11 -27.12
N ALA A 347 13.16 -13.07 -27.57
CA ALA A 347 12.76 -14.25 -26.82
C ALA A 347 12.73 -15.47 -27.75
N ASP A 348 13.01 -16.65 -27.20
CA ASP A 348 13.00 -17.92 -27.94
C ASP A 348 11.60 -18.24 -28.47
N GLU A 349 10.58 -18.08 -27.61
CA GLU A 349 9.19 -18.24 -28.01
C GLU A 349 8.23 -17.36 -27.20
N VAL A 350 7.16 -16.93 -27.86
CA VAL A 350 5.99 -16.32 -27.21
C VAL A 350 4.78 -17.16 -27.56
N VAL A 351 4.10 -17.65 -26.52
CA VAL A 351 2.93 -18.50 -26.65
C VAL A 351 1.79 -17.97 -25.80
N GLU A 352 0.59 -17.99 -26.34
CA GLU A 352 -0.63 -17.80 -25.57
C GLU A 352 -1.14 -19.16 -25.12
N GLU A 353 -1.16 -19.36 -23.81
CA GLU A 353 -1.69 -20.56 -23.18
C GLU A 353 -2.88 -20.18 -22.31
N ARG A 354 -3.96 -20.96 -22.42
CA ARG A 354 -5.11 -20.80 -21.53
C ARG A 354 -4.81 -21.50 -20.20
N ILE A 355 -4.68 -20.72 -19.14
CA ILE A 355 -4.38 -21.22 -17.79
C ILE A 355 -5.65 -21.01 -16.95
N ALA A 356 -6.33 -22.13 -16.66
CA ALA A 356 -7.71 -22.09 -16.12
C ALA A 356 -8.66 -21.43 -17.13
N ASP A 357 -9.30 -20.34 -16.75
CA ASP A 357 -10.23 -19.60 -17.59
C ASP A 357 -9.61 -18.38 -18.26
N ASP A 358 -8.40 -18.00 -17.86
CA ASP A 358 -7.71 -16.83 -18.39
C ASP A 358 -6.72 -17.19 -19.51
N ASP A 359 -6.69 -16.35 -20.55
CA ASP A 359 -5.68 -16.42 -21.61
C ASP A 359 -4.44 -15.63 -21.18
N VAL A 360 -3.31 -16.33 -21.03
CA VAL A 360 -2.06 -15.78 -20.53
C VAL A 360 -1.00 -15.87 -21.62
N ILE A 361 -0.30 -14.77 -21.86
CA ILE A 361 0.84 -14.75 -22.78
C ILE A 361 2.12 -15.07 -22.01
N LEU A 362 2.78 -16.16 -22.40
CA LEU A 362 4.03 -16.62 -21.84
C LEU A 362 5.17 -16.29 -22.79
N ILE A 363 6.10 -15.47 -22.32
CA ILE A 363 7.35 -15.14 -23.02
C ILE A 363 8.44 -16.03 -22.43
N LYS A 364 8.89 -17.05 -23.17
CA LYS A 364 9.87 -18.03 -22.69
C LYS A 364 11.22 -17.81 -23.37
N GLY A 365 12.30 -18.10 -22.64
CA GLY A 365 13.66 -18.03 -23.19
C GLY A 365 14.09 -16.60 -23.53
N THR A 366 14.04 -15.70 -22.55
CA THR A 366 14.48 -14.32 -22.73
C THR A 366 16.00 -14.20 -22.70
N LYS A 367 16.55 -13.22 -23.43
CA LYS A 367 18.00 -12.98 -23.51
C LYS A 367 18.67 -12.78 -22.14
N THR A 368 17.95 -12.19 -21.19
CA THR A 368 18.37 -12.09 -19.79
C THR A 368 17.28 -12.67 -18.88
N THR A 369 17.68 -13.33 -17.79
CA THR A 369 16.75 -13.86 -16.77
C THR A 369 16.35 -12.80 -15.73
N SER A 370 16.44 -11.51 -16.08
CA SER A 370 16.23 -10.41 -15.13
C SER A 370 14.79 -10.30 -14.62
N ALA A 371 13.84 -10.94 -15.30
CA ALA A 371 12.48 -11.10 -14.82
C ALA A 371 12.01 -12.55 -15.07
N ILE A 372 11.27 -13.07 -14.09
CA ILE A 372 10.71 -14.42 -14.11
C ILE A 372 9.24 -14.33 -13.70
N SER A 373 8.48 -15.40 -13.92
CA SER A 373 7.10 -15.46 -13.48
C SER A 373 6.80 -16.75 -12.73
N LEU A 374 6.12 -16.61 -11.61
CA LEU A 374 5.62 -17.70 -10.81
C LEU A 374 4.11 -17.82 -11.04
N ILE A 375 3.67 -18.95 -11.56
CA ILE A 375 2.24 -19.23 -11.78
C ILE A 375 1.77 -20.10 -10.62
N LEU A 376 0.85 -19.54 -9.82
CA LEU A 376 0.25 -20.19 -8.67
C LEU A 376 -1.07 -20.86 -9.05
N ARG A 377 -1.18 -22.12 -8.61
CA ARG A 377 -2.38 -22.94 -8.70
C ARG A 377 -2.95 -23.15 -7.30
N GLY A 378 -4.26 -23.18 -7.18
CA GLY A 378 -4.94 -23.22 -5.89
C GLY A 378 -6.43 -23.49 -6.04
N ALA A 379 -7.08 -23.90 -4.96
CA ALA A 379 -8.48 -24.31 -5.01
C ALA A 379 -9.45 -23.16 -5.29
N ASN A 380 -9.21 -22.00 -4.66
CA ASN A 380 -10.03 -20.80 -4.77
C ASN A 380 -9.14 -19.55 -4.69
N ASP A 381 -9.72 -18.40 -5.02
CA ASP A 381 -8.99 -17.13 -5.04
C ASP A 381 -8.52 -16.71 -3.63
N TYR A 382 -9.31 -16.99 -2.59
CA TYR A 382 -8.92 -16.71 -1.20
C TYR A 382 -7.64 -17.44 -0.78
N MET A 383 -7.50 -18.71 -1.15
CA MET A 383 -6.28 -19.49 -0.91
C MET A 383 -5.12 -18.93 -1.74
N LEU A 384 -5.36 -18.55 -3.00
CA LEU A 384 -4.34 -17.98 -3.87
C LEU A 384 -3.83 -16.63 -3.39
N ASP A 385 -4.70 -15.77 -2.86
CA ASP A 385 -4.33 -14.49 -2.27
C ASP A 385 -3.41 -14.68 -1.06
N GLU A 386 -3.72 -15.64 -0.19
CA GLU A 386 -2.86 -15.95 0.95
C GLU A 386 -1.56 -16.64 0.53
N MET A 387 -1.59 -17.49 -0.51
CA MET A 387 -0.38 -18.08 -1.10
C MET A 387 0.54 -17.01 -1.69
N GLU A 388 0.00 -16.03 -2.41
CA GLU A 388 0.76 -14.91 -2.99
C GLU A 388 1.47 -14.12 -1.89
N ARG A 389 0.75 -13.73 -0.83
CA ARG A 389 1.33 -13.04 0.34
C ARG A 389 2.41 -13.88 1.01
N SER A 390 2.10 -15.15 1.25
CA SER A 390 3.02 -16.10 1.87
C SER A 390 4.35 -16.24 1.12
N LEU A 391 4.27 -16.28 -0.22
CA LEU A 391 5.42 -16.36 -1.10
C LEU A 391 6.17 -15.04 -1.17
N HIS A 392 5.48 -13.90 -1.19
CA HIS A 392 6.11 -12.58 -1.17
C HIS A 392 7.01 -12.40 0.07
N ASP A 393 6.53 -12.79 1.24
CA ASP A 393 7.31 -12.75 2.48
C ASP A 393 8.52 -13.69 2.41
N SER A 394 8.32 -14.90 1.88
CA SER A 394 9.39 -15.89 1.73
C SER A 394 10.48 -15.40 0.76
N LEU A 395 10.08 -14.79 -0.37
CA LEU A 395 10.97 -14.13 -1.33
C LEU A 395 11.74 -12.98 -0.66
N SER A 396 11.07 -12.23 0.22
CA SER A 396 11.67 -11.14 1.00
C SER A 396 12.72 -11.65 1.98
N ILE A 397 12.44 -12.72 2.71
CA ILE A 397 13.42 -13.34 3.61
C ILE A 397 14.64 -13.83 2.84
N VAL A 398 14.46 -14.59 1.76
CA VAL A 398 15.59 -15.14 0.99
C VAL A 398 16.44 -14.02 0.40
N LYS A 399 15.83 -12.95 -0.11
CA LYS A 399 16.56 -11.74 -0.52
C LYS A 399 17.39 -11.19 0.64
N ARG A 400 16.80 -11.00 1.82
CA ARG A 400 17.49 -10.41 2.97
C ARG A 400 18.63 -11.31 3.47
N THR A 401 18.46 -12.63 3.43
CA THR A 401 19.53 -13.60 3.72
C THR A 401 20.70 -13.45 2.74
N LEU A 402 20.42 -13.32 1.44
CA LEU A 402 21.45 -13.15 0.41
C LEU A 402 22.17 -11.79 0.46
N GLU A 403 21.46 -10.72 0.84
CA GLU A 403 22.06 -9.38 0.98
C GLU A 403 22.90 -9.25 2.26
N SER A 404 22.45 -9.82 3.38
CA SER A 404 23.11 -9.68 4.69
C SER A 404 24.14 -10.77 4.99
N ASN A 405 24.10 -11.91 4.28
CA ASN A 405 24.98 -13.08 4.46
C ASN A 405 25.09 -13.63 5.88
N THR A 406 24.15 -13.25 6.76
CA THR A 406 24.16 -13.62 8.19
C THR A 406 22.77 -14.08 8.64
N VAL A 407 22.76 -15.16 9.40
CA VAL A 407 21.54 -15.82 9.88
C VAL A 407 21.66 -16.16 11.36
N VAL A 408 20.52 -16.35 12.02
CA VAL A 408 20.40 -16.72 13.43
C VAL A 408 19.43 -17.88 13.60
N ALA A 409 19.54 -18.59 14.71
CA ALA A 409 18.58 -19.65 15.05
C ALA A 409 17.22 -19.04 15.41
N GLY A 410 16.14 -19.50 14.75
CA GLY A 410 14.78 -19.06 15.01
C GLY A 410 14.12 -19.77 16.21
N GLY A 411 12.81 -19.63 16.33
CA GLY A 411 12.00 -20.36 17.32
C GLY A 411 12.23 -19.95 18.77
N GLY A 412 12.40 -18.64 19.02
CA GLY A 412 12.55 -18.08 20.36
C GLY A 412 13.97 -18.15 20.95
N ALA A 413 14.95 -18.69 20.19
CA ALA A 413 16.32 -18.87 20.66
C ALA A 413 17.03 -17.52 20.90
N VAL A 414 16.91 -16.58 19.96
CA VAL A 414 17.53 -15.26 20.04
C VAL A 414 16.95 -14.47 21.21
N GLU A 415 15.63 -14.49 21.38
CA GLU A 415 14.93 -13.76 22.43
C GLU A 415 15.31 -14.27 23.83
N ALA A 416 15.45 -15.58 24.00
CA ALA A 416 15.90 -16.17 25.26
C ALA A 416 17.39 -15.89 25.55
N ALA A 417 18.26 -15.94 24.54
CA ALA A 417 19.66 -15.58 24.68
C ALA A 417 19.83 -14.11 25.09
N LEU A 418 19.09 -13.21 24.43
CA LEU A 418 19.10 -11.78 24.76
C LEU A 418 18.57 -11.51 26.15
N SER A 419 17.51 -12.19 26.57
CA SER A 419 16.95 -12.07 27.92
C SER A 419 18.02 -12.38 28.98
N GLY A 420 18.70 -13.53 28.91
CA GLY A 420 19.75 -13.89 29.86
C GLY A 420 20.97 -12.95 29.83
N TYR A 421 21.36 -12.47 28.64
CA TYR A 421 22.48 -11.55 28.49
C TYR A 421 22.19 -10.18 29.11
N LEU A 422 21.01 -9.62 28.82
CA LEU A 422 20.60 -8.32 29.31
C LEU A 422 20.32 -8.33 30.82
N GLU A 423 19.84 -9.44 31.38
CA GLU A 423 19.73 -9.61 32.84
C GLU A 423 21.11 -9.55 33.51
N CYS A 424 22.10 -10.27 32.98
CA CYS A 424 23.48 -10.19 33.48
C CYS A 424 24.02 -8.75 33.37
N LEU A 425 23.81 -8.10 32.22
CA LEU A 425 24.21 -6.71 32.02
C LEU A 425 23.54 -5.76 33.04
N ALA A 426 22.25 -5.94 33.30
CA ALA A 426 21.51 -5.14 34.26
C ALA A 426 22.17 -5.20 35.65
N THR A 427 22.64 -6.36 36.09
CA THR A 427 23.33 -6.49 37.40
C THR A 427 24.65 -5.73 37.51
N THR A 428 25.31 -5.45 36.37
CA THR A 428 26.55 -4.64 36.35
C THR A 428 26.28 -3.15 36.52
N LEU A 429 25.04 -2.71 36.28
CA LEU A 429 24.62 -1.32 36.40
C LEU A 429 23.96 -1.11 37.76
N GLY A 430 24.44 -0.13 38.54
CA GLY A 430 23.89 0.20 39.86
C GLY A 430 22.81 1.29 39.85
N SER A 431 22.41 1.81 38.68
CA SER A 431 21.49 2.94 38.55
C SER A 431 20.03 2.48 38.41
N ARG A 432 19.07 3.43 38.47
CA ARG A 432 17.64 3.15 38.20
C ARG A 432 17.38 2.58 36.80
N GLU A 433 18.34 2.72 35.88
CA GLU A 433 18.26 2.16 34.52
C GLU A 433 18.37 0.63 34.54
N GLN A 434 18.95 0.04 35.59
CA GLN A 434 18.98 -1.41 35.82
C GLN A 434 17.58 -2.02 35.73
N LEU A 435 16.59 -1.40 36.39
CA LEU A 435 15.21 -1.89 36.41
C LEU A 435 14.59 -1.87 35.01
N ALA A 436 14.88 -0.81 34.24
CA ALA A 436 14.40 -0.70 32.86
C ALA A 436 15.04 -1.77 31.95
N ILE A 437 16.32 -2.06 32.10
CA ILE A 437 17.00 -3.10 31.31
C ILE A 437 16.50 -4.49 31.69
N ALA A 438 16.26 -4.75 32.99
CA ALA A 438 15.70 -6.01 33.45
C ALA A 438 14.29 -6.26 32.88
N GLU A 439 13.41 -5.24 32.91
CA GLU A 439 12.08 -5.36 32.30
C GLU A 439 12.13 -5.49 30.78
N PHE A 440 13.09 -4.83 30.11
CA PHE A 440 13.32 -5.03 28.69
C PHE A 440 13.72 -6.48 28.40
N ALA A 441 14.62 -7.07 29.20
CA ALA A 441 15.05 -8.45 29.06
C ALA A 441 13.90 -9.46 29.25
N GLU A 442 13.02 -9.24 30.22
CA GLU A 442 11.86 -10.09 30.47
C GLU A 442 10.77 -9.90 29.40
N SER A 443 10.68 -8.71 28.79
CA SER A 443 9.74 -8.44 27.69
C SER A 443 10.00 -9.32 26.47
N LEU A 444 11.27 -9.63 26.15
CA LEU A 444 11.64 -10.44 24.99
C LEU A 444 11.12 -11.89 25.11
N LEU A 445 10.93 -12.39 26.33
CA LEU A 445 10.40 -13.73 26.56
C LEU A 445 8.92 -13.88 26.16
N ILE A 446 8.22 -12.79 25.79
CA ILE A 446 6.85 -12.88 25.29
C ILE A 446 6.75 -13.73 24.03
N ILE A 447 7.73 -13.68 23.12
CA ILE A 447 7.74 -14.45 21.87
C ILE A 447 7.75 -15.96 22.15
N PRO A 448 8.73 -16.53 22.87
CA PRO A 448 8.72 -17.96 23.18
C PRO A 448 7.52 -18.37 24.05
N LYS A 449 7.02 -17.49 24.93
CA LYS A 449 5.78 -17.74 25.70
C LYS A 449 4.57 -17.89 24.79
N VAL A 450 4.34 -16.95 23.86
CA VAL A 450 3.20 -16.98 22.93
C VAL A 450 3.30 -18.18 21.98
N LEU A 451 4.50 -18.48 21.46
CA LEU A 451 4.74 -19.66 20.63
C LEU A 451 4.33 -20.96 21.34
N ALA A 452 4.70 -21.12 22.61
CA ALA A 452 4.33 -22.30 23.40
C ALA A 452 2.84 -22.37 23.72
N VAL A 453 2.20 -21.22 24.00
CA VAL A 453 0.75 -21.13 24.26
C VAL A 453 -0.04 -21.51 23.00
N ASN A 454 0.34 -21.00 21.82
CA ASN A 454 -0.31 -21.37 20.56
C ASN A 454 -0.14 -22.86 20.24
N ALA A 455 0.95 -23.47 20.69
CA ALA A 455 1.19 -24.92 20.58
C ALA A 455 0.40 -25.78 21.59
N ALA A 456 -0.42 -25.16 22.46
CA ALA A 456 -1.07 -25.80 23.60
C ALA A 456 -0.10 -26.59 24.49
N LYS A 457 1.14 -26.10 24.62
CA LYS A 457 2.16 -26.67 25.51
C LYS A 457 2.30 -25.81 26.77
N ASP A 458 2.93 -26.37 27.79
CA ASP A 458 3.25 -25.60 28.99
C ASP A 458 4.38 -24.60 28.70
N ALA A 459 3.99 -23.33 28.53
CA ALA A 459 4.91 -22.24 28.29
C ALA A 459 5.87 -22.01 29.46
N THR A 460 5.48 -22.34 30.70
CA THR A 460 6.32 -22.11 31.88
C THR A 460 7.52 -23.07 31.89
N ASP A 461 7.27 -24.36 31.67
CA ASP A 461 8.30 -25.39 31.60
C ASP A 461 9.26 -25.16 30.42
N LEU A 462 8.71 -24.89 29.22
CA LEU A 462 9.51 -24.69 28.02
C LEU A 462 10.41 -23.45 28.10
N VAL A 463 9.87 -22.33 28.57
CA VAL A 463 10.65 -21.08 28.71
C VAL A 463 11.69 -21.22 29.82
N ALA A 464 11.38 -21.90 30.92
CA ALA A 464 12.34 -22.17 31.98
C ALA A 464 13.53 -23.02 31.48
N LYS A 465 13.24 -24.11 30.76
CA LYS A 465 14.27 -24.94 30.11
C LYS A 465 15.12 -24.14 29.13
N LEU A 466 14.48 -23.36 28.27
CA LEU A 466 15.15 -22.52 27.28
C LEU A 466 16.10 -21.54 27.96
N ARG A 467 15.65 -20.81 28.98
CA ARG A 467 16.50 -19.91 29.78
C ARG A 467 17.69 -20.64 30.38
N ALA A 468 17.48 -21.80 31.00
CA ALA A 468 18.54 -22.57 31.61
C ALA A 468 19.65 -22.94 30.60
N TYR A 469 19.28 -23.40 29.40
CA TYR A 469 20.26 -23.70 28.34
C TYR A 469 21.05 -22.47 27.89
N HIS A 470 20.39 -21.33 27.70
CA HIS A 470 21.04 -20.10 27.26
C HIS A 470 21.95 -19.49 28.35
N THR A 471 21.55 -19.55 29.62
CA THR A 471 22.42 -19.13 30.74
C THR A 471 23.67 -20.01 30.85
N ILE A 472 23.52 -21.34 30.66
CA ILE A 472 24.68 -22.26 30.61
C ILE A 472 25.59 -21.92 29.42
N ALA A 473 25.02 -21.63 28.25
CA ALA A 473 25.79 -21.28 27.05
C ALA A 473 26.61 -19.99 27.22
N GLN A 474 26.13 -19.05 28.03
CA GLN A 474 26.82 -17.78 28.30
C GLN A 474 27.89 -17.91 29.38
N THR A 475 27.70 -18.79 30.36
CA THR A 475 28.62 -18.98 31.49
C THR A 475 29.73 -19.99 31.20
N GLN A 476 29.46 -21.04 30.41
CA GLN A 476 30.40 -22.10 30.09
C GLN A 476 30.85 -22.02 28.62
N ALA A 477 32.11 -21.65 28.40
CA ALA A 477 32.68 -21.53 27.05
C ALA A 477 32.60 -22.85 26.25
N ASP A 478 32.75 -23.99 26.92
CA ASP A 478 32.72 -25.33 26.30
C ASP A 478 31.34 -25.72 25.75
N LYS A 479 30.27 -25.06 26.22
CA LYS A 479 28.88 -25.37 25.84
C LYS A 479 28.22 -24.29 24.99
N LYS A 480 29.02 -23.51 24.26
CA LYS A 480 28.52 -22.44 23.38
C LYS A 480 27.51 -22.94 22.34
N HIS A 481 27.58 -24.20 21.90
CA HIS A 481 26.60 -24.79 20.98
C HIS A 481 25.14 -24.69 21.49
N LEU A 482 24.94 -24.64 22.81
CA LEU A 482 23.61 -24.49 23.42
C LEU A 482 22.96 -23.12 23.15
N SER A 483 23.71 -22.11 22.67
CA SER A 483 23.13 -20.81 22.29
C SER A 483 22.22 -20.88 21.07
N SER A 484 22.20 -22.00 20.36
CA SER A 484 21.33 -22.27 19.21
C SER A 484 20.08 -23.09 19.57
N MET A 485 19.88 -23.35 20.87
CA MET A 485 18.71 -24.08 21.37
C MET A 485 17.47 -23.20 21.26
N GLY A 486 16.43 -23.73 20.63
CA GLY A 486 15.12 -23.10 20.48
C GLY A 486 13.99 -24.07 20.74
N LEU A 487 12.76 -23.60 20.57
CA LEU A 487 11.56 -24.40 20.85
C LEU A 487 11.18 -25.29 19.67
N ASP A 488 10.96 -26.58 19.95
CA ASP A 488 10.22 -27.50 19.08
C ASP A 488 8.77 -27.56 19.55
N LEU A 489 7.89 -26.85 18.83
CA LEU A 489 6.48 -26.73 19.20
C LEU A 489 5.68 -28.01 18.93
N LEU A 490 6.10 -28.85 17.98
CA LEU A 490 5.44 -30.11 17.67
C LEU A 490 5.64 -31.12 18.79
N LYS A 491 6.90 -31.31 19.20
CA LYS A 491 7.26 -32.26 20.27
C LYS A 491 7.07 -31.67 21.66
N GLY A 492 7.06 -30.35 21.80
CA GLY A 492 7.05 -29.67 23.11
C GLY A 492 8.38 -29.88 23.85
N THR A 493 9.50 -29.77 23.15
CA THR A 493 10.85 -29.94 23.72
C THR A 493 11.79 -28.85 23.22
N VAL A 494 12.90 -28.62 23.91
CA VAL A 494 13.97 -27.72 23.42
C VAL A 494 14.92 -28.53 22.53
N ARG A 495 15.28 -28.00 21.36
CA ARG A 495 16.22 -28.63 20.41
C ARG A 495 17.16 -27.62 19.79
N ASN A 496 18.25 -28.09 19.16
CA ASN A 496 19.11 -27.23 18.36
C ASN A 496 18.37 -26.82 17.07
N ASN A 497 17.98 -25.55 16.98
CA ASN A 497 17.19 -25.05 15.85
C ASN A 497 18.05 -24.77 14.61
N LEU A 498 19.35 -24.56 14.77
CA LEU A 498 20.27 -24.41 13.65
C LEU A 498 20.41 -25.72 12.88
N GLU A 499 20.55 -26.84 13.59
CA GLU A 499 20.61 -28.19 13.01
C GLU A 499 19.26 -28.63 12.44
N ALA A 500 18.16 -28.24 13.09
CA ALA A 500 16.81 -28.54 12.62
C ALA A 500 16.39 -27.70 11.39
N GLY A 501 17.22 -26.75 10.94
CA GLY A 501 16.92 -25.89 9.79
C GLY A 501 15.92 -24.76 10.07
N VAL A 502 15.69 -24.40 11.35
CA VAL A 502 14.86 -23.26 11.73
C VAL A 502 15.74 -22.01 11.82
N ILE A 503 15.80 -21.27 10.73
CA ILE A 503 16.79 -20.21 10.51
C ILE A 503 16.09 -18.93 10.06
N GLU A 504 16.50 -17.81 10.64
CA GLU A 504 15.98 -16.48 10.29
C GLU A 504 17.15 -15.53 9.95
N PRO A 505 16.98 -14.51 9.08
CA PRO A 505 18.02 -13.53 8.80
C PRO A 505 18.34 -12.70 10.06
N ALA A 506 19.63 -12.50 10.35
CA ALA A 506 20.05 -11.71 11.51
C ALA A 506 19.50 -10.27 11.45
N MET A 507 19.52 -9.67 10.24
CA MET A 507 18.97 -8.33 9.99
C MET A 507 17.49 -8.21 10.36
N SER A 508 16.69 -9.28 10.21
CA SER A 508 15.27 -9.26 10.57
C SER A 508 15.12 -9.02 12.08
N LYS A 509 15.80 -9.82 12.92
CA LYS A 509 15.77 -9.68 14.38
C LYS A 509 16.28 -8.32 14.85
N VAL A 510 17.38 -7.82 14.28
CA VAL A 510 17.94 -6.51 14.65
C VAL A 510 16.92 -5.40 14.39
N LYS A 511 16.29 -5.38 13.21
CA LYS A 511 15.27 -4.38 12.87
C LYS A 511 14.02 -4.49 13.73
N ILE A 512 13.55 -5.70 14.01
CA ILE A 512 12.40 -5.94 14.91
C ILE A 512 12.64 -5.29 16.28
N ILE A 513 13.81 -5.53 16.88
CA ILE A 513 14.14 -4.96 18.21
C ILE A 513 14.24 -3.44 18.14
N GLN A 514 14.85 -2.88 17.09
CA GLN A 514 14.99 -1.43 16.90
C GLN A 514 13.63 -0.75 16.74
N PHE A 515 12.81 -1.23 15.82
CA PHE A 515 11.52 -0.61 15.51
C PHE A 515 10.53 -0.77 16.67
N ALA A 516 10.48 -1.94 17.32
CA ALA A 516 9.63 -2.14 18.49
C ALA A 516 10.02 -1.21 19.64
N THR A 517 11.33 -1.01 19.87
CA THR A 517 11.83 -0.11 20.91
C THR A 517 11.48 1.34 20.60
N GLU A 518 11.65 1.79 19.36
CA GLU A 518 11.36 3.19 18.98
C GLU A 518 9.85 3.50 19.04
N ALA A 519 9.00 2.56 18.63
CA ALA A 519 7.55 2.68 18.80
C ALA A 519 7.14 2.77 20.28
N ALA A 520 7.71 1.91 21.13
CA ALA A 520 7.45 1.94 22.57
C ALA A 520 7.91 3.27 23.21
N ILE A 521 9.09 3.78 22.83
CA ILE A 521 9.59 5.08 23.29
C ILE A 521 8.66 6.22 22.84
N THR A 522 8.19 6.17 21.60
CA THR A 522 7.32 7.21 21.03
C THR A 522 6.01 7.32 21.81
N ILE A 523 5.38 6.19 22.12
CA ILE A 523 4.13 6.15 22.89
C ILE A 523 4.35 6.48 24.37
N LEU A 524 5.47 6.05 24.97
CA LEU A 524 5.76 6.30 26.40
C LEU A 524 6.02 7.78 26.73
N ARG A 525 6.38 8.59 25.71
CA ARG A 525 6.55 10.04 25.82
C ARG A 525 5.24 10.81 25.85
N ILE A 526 4.11 10.18 25.51
CA ILE A 526 2.79 10.80 25.54
C ILE A 526 2.29 10.83 26.98
N ASP A 527 2.12 12.02 27.53
CA ASP A 527 1.54 12.28 28.84
C ASP A 527 0.13 12.86 28.77
N ASP A 528 -0.16 13.67 27.75
CA ASP A 528 -1.48 14.28 27.53
C ASP A 528 -2.12 13.84 26.21
N MET A 529 -3.41 13.50 26.29
CA MET A 529 -4.26 13.26 25.11
C MET A 529 -5.28 14.38 25.01
N ILE A 530 -5.26 15.09 23.88
CA ILE A 530 -6.18 16.20 23.59
C ILE A 530 -7.01 15.82 22.36
N ARG A 531 -8.31 15.64 22.55
CA ARG A 531 -9.27 15.41 21.46
C ARG A 531 -10.00 16.71 21.16
N LEU A 532 -9.78 17.26 19.99
CA LEU A 532 -10.50 18.44 19.51
C LEU A 532 -11.84 18.01 18.89
N VAL A 533 -12.92 18.73 19.19
CA VAL A 533 -14.20 18.52 18.49
C VAL A 533 -14.06 19.06 17.07
N LYS A 534 -14.39 18.24 16.07
CA LYS A 534 -14.53 18.72 14.69
C LYS A 534 -15.77 19.62 14.63
N ASP A 535 -15.56 20.90 14.32
CA ASP A 535 -16.64 21.85 14.01
C ASP A 535 -17.24 21.54 12.63
N GLU A 536 -18.10 20.52 12.54
CA GLU A 536 -18.87 20.24 11.31
C GLU A 536 -20.16 21.07 11.25
N GLY A 537 -20.76 21.40 12.40
CA GLY A 537 -22.01 22.18 12.47
C GLY A 537 -21.89 23.65 12.08
N SER A 538 -20.70 24.25 12.16
CA SER A 538 -20.51 25.67 11.84
C SER A 538 -20.52 25.94 10.34
N ARG A 539 -19.98 25.03 9.51
CA ARG A 539 -19.89 25.22 8.05
C ARG A 539 -21.23 25.16 7.34
N GLU A 540 -22.11 24.22 7.71
CA GLU A 540 -23.44 24.13 7.11
C GLU A 540 -24.33 25.30 7.54
N GLN A 541 -24.27 25.70 8.81
CA GLN A 541 -25.03 26.85 9.31
C GLN A 541 -24.53 28.17 8.69
N LEU A 542 -23.22 28.35 8.51
CA LEU A 542 -22.63 29.47 7.78
C LEU A 542 -23.10 29.49 6.32
N ALA A 543 -23.06 28.35 5.63
CA ALA A 543 -23.51 28.24 4.24
C ALA A 543 -25.01 28.58 4.09
N ILE A 544 -25.86 28.11 5.01
CA ILE A 544 -27.29 28.45 5.02
C ILE A 544 -27.51 29.94 5.28
N ALA A 545 -26.76 30.53 6.22
CA ALA A 545 -26.86 31.96 6.54
C ALA A 545 -26.40 32.85 5.36
N GLU A 546 -25.30 32.50 4.69
CA GLU A 546 -24.81 33.20 3.50
C GLU A 546 -25.77 33.06 2.32
N PHE A 547 -26.34 31.87 2.11
CA PHE A 547 -27.36 31.64 1.09
C PHE A 547 -28.60 32.52 1.34
N ALA A 548 -29.06 32.62 2.59
CA ALA A 548 -30.19 33.49 2.95
C ALA A 548 -29.90 34.98 2.70
N GLU A 549 -28.69 35.46 2.97
CA GLU A 549 -28.27 36.84 2.64
C GLU A 549 -28.22 37.08 1.12
N SER A 550 -27.78 36.10 0.34
CA SER A 550 -27.68 36.23 -1.13
C SER A 550 -29.05 36.50 -1.80
N LEU A 551 -30.13 35.92 -1.26
CA LEU A 551 -31.49 36.13 -1.77
C LEU A 551 -32.00 37.57 -1.57
N LEU A 552 -31.38 38.35 -0.67
CA LEU A 552 -31.71 39.77 -0.47
C LEU A 552 -31.18 40.66 -1.60
N ILE A 553 -30.40 40.14 -2.55
CA ILE A 553 -29.87 40.95 -3.65
C ILE A 553 -30.97 41.48 -4.58
N ILE A 554 -32.02 40.69 -4.83
CA ILE A 554 -33.13 41.09 -5.70
C ILE A 554 -33.87 42.32 -5.13
N PRO A 555 -34.35 42.31 -3.87
CA PRO A 555 -35.00 43.49 -3.32
C PRO A 555 -34.05 44.68 -3.16
N LYS A 556 -32.75 44.45 -2.88
CA LYS A 556 -31.73 45.52 -2.88
C LYS A 556 -31.62 46.18 -4.25
N VAL A 557 -31.46 45.40 -5.31
CA VAL A 557 -31.36 45.90 -6.70
C VAL A 557 -32.63 46.62 -7.14
N LEU A 558 -33.81 46.10 -6.80
CA LEU A 558 -35.09 46.77 -7.09
C LEU A 558 -35.19 48.14 -6.41
N ALA A 559 -34.77 48.26 -5.15
CA ALA A 559 -34.76 49.52 -4.42
C ALA A 559 -33.74 50.53 -5.00
N VAL A 560 -32.53 50.06 -5.36
CA VAL A 560 -31.50 50.89 -6.03
C VAL A 560 -31.99 51.41 -7.38
N ASN A 561 -32.58 50.55 -8.20
CA ASN A 561 -33.11 50.93 -9.53
C ASN A 561 -34.26 51.94 -9.41
N ALA A 562 -34.99 51.95 -8.30
CA ALA A 562 -36.02 52.93 -7.99
C ALA A 562 -35.48 54.22 -7.32
N ALA A 563 -34.15 54.37 -7.23
CA ALA A 563 -33.48 55.48 -6.53
C ALA A 563 -33.94 55.65 -5.06
N LYS A 564 -34.19 54.53 -4.36
CA LYS A 564 -34.56 54.50 -2.94
C LYS A 564 -33.42 53.94 -2.08
N ASP A 565 -33.45 54.20 -0.78
CA ASP A 565 -32.51 53.61 0.17
C ASP A 565 -32.77 52.11 0.32
N ALA A 566 -31.93 51.31 -0.34
CA ALA A 566 -32.02 49.87 -0.34
C ALA A 566 -31.75 49.25 1.03
N THR A 567 -30.94 49.90 1.87
CA THR A 567 -30.54 49.36 3.18
C THR A 567 -31.72 49.43 4.15
N ASP A 568 -32.35 50.60 4.23
CA ASP A 568 -33.51 50.84 5.11
C ASP A 568 -34.73 50.02 4.68
N LEU A 569 -35.03 49.95 3.37
CA LEU A 569 -36.18 49.21 2.86
C LEU A 569 -36.06 47.70 3.05
N VAL A 570 -34.88 47.14 2.80
CA VAL A 570 -34.65 45.69 2.94
C VAL A 570 -34.59 45.29 4.42
N ALA A 571 -34.06 46.15 5.29
CA ALA A 571 -34.10 45.93 6.74
C ALA A 571 -35.54 45.90 7.27
N LYS A 572 -36.39 46.86 6.85
CA LYS A 572 -37.82 46.88 7.19
C LYS A 572 -38.55 45.65 6.67
N LEU A 573 -38.32 45.28 5.41
CA LEU A 573 -38.93 44.09 4.80
C LEU A 573 -38.54 42.81 5.56
N ARG A 574 -37.26 42.65 5.89
CA ARG A 574 -36.76 41.50 6.68
C ARG A 574 -37.40 41.46 8.06
N ALA A 575 -37.51 42.60 8.75
CA ALA A 575 -38.16 42.68 10.06
C ALA A 575 -39.62 42.20 10.00
N TYR A 576 -40.40 42.60 8.99
CA TYR A 576 -41.78 42.13 8.81
C TYR A 576 -41.86 40.62 8.58
N HIS A 577 -40.98 40.05 7.74
CA HIS A 577 -40.95 38.60 7.50
C HIS A 577 -40.46 37.80 8.72
N THR A 578 -39.50 38.31 9.49
CA THR A 578 -39.06 37.68 10.74
C THR A 578 -40.19 37.66 11.77
N ILE A 579 -40.95 38.74 11.90
CA ILE A 579 -42.14 38.79 12.78
C ILE A 579 -43.20 37.79 12.30
N ALA A 580 -43.43 37.68 10.99
CA ALA A 580 -44.39 36.73 10.42
C ALA A 580 -44.01 35.26 10.67
N GLN A 581 -42.71 34.95 10.72
CA GLN A 581 -42.20 33.60 10.97
C GLN A 581 -42.19 33.22 12.46
N THR A 582 -42.05 34.20 13.36
CA THR A 582 -41.93 33.98 14.81
C THR A 582 -43.26 34.07 15.55
N GLN A 583 -44.25 34.82 15.04
CA GLN A 583 -45.56 35.01 15.68
C GLN A 583 -46.69 34.46 14.79
N ALA A 584 -47.36 33.39 15.25
CA ALA A 584 -48.41 32.71 14.48
C ALA A 584 -49.59 33.64 14.10
N ASP A 585 -49.92 34.61 14.95
CA ASP A 585 -51.06 35.53 14.77
C ASP A 585 -50.81 36.62 13.71
N LYS A 586 -49.57 36.79 13.24
CA LYS A 586 -49.17 37.82 12.27
C LYS A 586 -48.77 37.29 10.91
N LYS A 587 -49.32 36.13 10.52
CA LYS A 587 -49.04 35.49 9.22
C LYS A 587 -49.34 36.38 8.01
N HIS A 588 -50.25 37.33 8.13
CA HIS A 588 -50.56 38.32 7.08
C HIS A 588 -49.36 39.19 6.67
N LEU A 589 -48.33 39.32 7.53
CA LEU A 589 -47.09 40.05 7.20
C LEU A 589 -46.17 39.27 6.23
N SER A 590 -46.45 38.00 5.93
CA SER A 590 -45.67 37.22 4.96
C SER A 590 -45.83 37.70 3.52
N SER A 591 -46.88 38.47 3.21
CA SER A 591 -47.15 39.04 1.88
C SER A 591 -46.66 40.49 1.73
N MET A 592 -45.90 40.99 2.70
CA MET A 592 -45.26 42.30 2.61
C MET A 592 -44.20 42.29 1.49
N GLY A 593 -44.11 43.39 0.76
CA GLY A 593 -43.15 43.60 -0.32
C GLY A 593 -42.87 45.08 -0.53
N LEU A 594 -42.00 45.40 -1.49
CA LEU A 594 -41.55 46.77 -1.72
C LEU A 594 -42.56 47.57 -2.56
N ASP A 595 -42.96 48.75 -2.08
CA ASP A 595 -43.59 49.81 -2.87
C ASP A 595 -42.48 50.77 -3.36
N LEU A 596 -42.04 50.54 -4.60
CA LEU A 596 -40.95 51.29 -5.21
C LEU A 596 -41.32 52.74 -5.53
N LEU A 597 -42.62 53.04 -5.73
CA LEU A 597 -43.08 54.40 -6.03
C LEU A 597 -42.99 55.28 -4.78
N LYS A 598 -43.53 54.77 -3.66
CA LYS A 598 -43.58 55.49 -2.38
C LYS A 598 -42.30 55.33 -1.55
N GLY A 599 -41.45 54.35 -1.87
CA GLY A 599 -40.27 54.03 -1.07
C GLY A 599 -40.66 53.52 0.32
N THR A 600 -41.66 52.63 0.39
CA THR A 600 -42.15 52.03 1.65
C THR A 600 -42.41 50.53 1.46
N VAL A 601 -42.65 49.79 2.54
CA VAL A 601 -43.08 48.38 2.48
C VAL A 601 -44.61 48.33 2.56
N ARG A 602 -45.26 47.56 1.70
CA ARG A 602 -46.73 47.39 1.68
C ARG A 602 -47.12 45.93 1.49
N ASN A 603 -48.39 45.60 1.73
CA ASN A 603 -48.92 44.28 1.40
C ASN A 603 -49.10 44.17 -0.13
N ASN A 604 -48.26 43.35 -0.79
CA ASN A 604 -48.28 43.23 -2.24
C ASN A 604 -49.42 42.35 -2.75
N LEU A 605 -49.95 41.45 -1.92
CA LEU A 605 -51.12 40.64 -2.27
C LEU A 605 -52.38 41.50 -2.40
N GLU A 606 -52.60 42.41 -1.45
CA GLU A 606 -53.71 43.39 -1.48
C GLU A 606 -53.55 44.40 -2.62
N ALA A 607 -52.31 44.75 -2.97
CA ALA A 607 -52.01 45.63 -4.10
C ALA A 607 -52.08 44.94 -5.47
N GLY A 608 -52.45 43.65 -5.54
CA GLY A 608 -52.56 42.88 -6.78
C GLY A 608 -51.22 42.53 -7.44
N VAL A 609 -50.09 42.69 -6.74
CA VAL A 609 -48.75 42.35 -7.22
C VAL A 609 -48.43 40.91 -6.82
N ILE A 610 -48.77 39.96 -7.69
CA ILE A 610 -48.66 38.52 -7.44
C ILE A 610 -47.78 37.89 -8.51
N GLU A 611 -46.89 36.99 -8.09
CA GLU A 611 -46.03 36.22 -8.98
C GLU A 611 -46.31 34.71 -8.84
N PRO A 612 -46.21 33.91 -9.91
CA PRO A 612 -46.42 32.47 -9.81
C PRO A 612 -45.35 31.79 -8.93
N ALA A 613 -45.78 31.11 -7.87
CA ALA A 613 -44.89 30.42 -6.92
C ALA A 613 -43.98 29.38 -7.62
N MET A 614 -44.55 28.61 -8.56
CA MET A 614 -43.81 27.60 -9.33
C MET A 614 -42.64 28.19 -10.12
N SER A 615 -42.80 29.40 -10.65
CA SER A 615 -41.73 30.07 -11.40
C SER A 615 -40.60 30.51 -10.47
N LYS A 616 -40.91 31.05 -9.29
CA LYS A 616 -39.89 31.48 -8.30
C LYS A 616 -39.09 30.30 -7.76
N VAL A 617 -39.76 29.20 -7.42
CA VAL A 617 -39.09 27.98 -6.93
C VAL A 617 -38.12 27.45 -7.98
N LYS A 618 -38.55 27.34 -9.25
CA LYS A 618 -37.68 26.89 -10.35
C LYS A 618 -36.50 27.81 -10.60
N ILE A 619 -36.70 29.14 -10.54
CA ILE A 619 -35.61 30.11 -10.72
C ILE A 619 -34.53 29.93 -9.65
N ILE A 620 -34.91 29.76 -8.38
CA ILE A 620 -33.96 29.55 -7.28
C ILE A 620 -33.23 28.20 -7.45
N GLN A 621 -33.94 27.14 -7.83
CA GLN A 621 -33.34 25.83 -8.08
C GLN A 621 -32.31 25.89 -9.21
N PHE A 622 -32.67 26.42 -10.38
CA PHE A 622 -31.75 26.51 -11.51
C PHE A 622 -30.55 27.43 -11.23
N ALA A 623 -30.75 28.55 -10.54
CA ALA A 623 -29.65 29.43 -10.16
C ALA A 623 -28.67 28.73 -9.21
N THR A 624 -29.19 27.93 -8.27
CA THR A 624 -28.38 27.17 -7.33
C THR A 624 -27.61 26.05 -8.04
N GLU A 625 -28.26 25.30 -8.94
CA GLU A 625 -27.60 24.27 -9.77
C GLU A 625 -26.49 24.86 -10.64
N ALA A 626 -26.72 26.02 -11.26
CA ALA A 626 -25.70 26.71 -12.04
C ALA A 626 -24.51 27.14 -11.17
N ALA A 627 -24.77 27.71 -9.98
CA ALA A 627 -23.71 28.11 -9.04
C ALA A 627 -22.89 26.89 -8.55
N ILE A 628 -23.55 25.78 -8.21
CA ILE A 628 -22.88 24.52 -7.84
C ILE A 628 -22.02 24.01 -9.00
N THR A 629 -22.52 24.09 -10.22
CA THR A 629 -21.78 23.65 -11.41
C THR A 629 -20.53 24.49 -11.63
N ILE A 630 -20.61 25.80 -11.41
CA ILE A 630 -19.45 26.71 -11.49
C ILE A 630 -18.45 26.43 -10.37
N LEU A 631 -18.91 26.23 -9.13
CA LEU A 631 -18.03 25.91 -7.99
C LEU A 631 -17.33 24.55 -8.11
N ARG A 632 -17.84 23.64 -8.96
CA ARG A 632 -17.18 22.36 -9.28
C ARG A 632 -16.06 22.49 -10.31
N ILE A 633 -15.83 23.68 -10.86
CA ILE A 633 -14.72 23.95 -11.78
C ILE A 633 -13.49 24.29 -10.93
N ASP A 634 -12.55 23.35 -10.84
CA ASP A 634 -11.32 23.47 -10.02
C ASP A 634 -10.25 24.36 -10.71
N ASP A 635 -10.11 24.24 -12.03
CA ASP A 635 -9.12 24.99 -12.82
C ASP A 635 -9.77 25.81 -13.94
N MET A 636 -9.46 27.11 -14.00
CA MET A 636 -9.76 27.97 -15.16
C MET A 636 -8.56 28.02 -16.10
N ILE A 637 -8.58 27.20 -17.16
CA ILE A 637 -7.54 27.21 -18.18
C ILE A 637 -7.77 28.37 -19.15
N ARG A 638 -6.94 29.42 -19.02
CA ARG A 638 -6.97 30.59 -19.91
C ARG A 638 -6.08 30.32 -21.13
N LEU A 639 -6.69 30.00 -22.27
CA LEU A 639 -5.96 29.88 -23.54
C LEU A 639 -5.63 31.28 -24.06
N VAL A 640 -4.38 31.72 -23.85
CA VAL A 640 -3.83 32.91 -24.52
C VAL A 640 -3.55 32.51 -25.96
N LYS A 641 -4.11 33.24 -26.93
CA LYS A 641 -3.73 33.10 -28.33
C LYS A 641 -2.33 33.70 -28.51
N ASP A 642 -1.35 32.90 -28.89
CA ASP A 642 -0.08 33.40 -29.42
C ASP A 642 -0.36 34.13 -30.74
N GLU A 643 -0.29 35.46 -30.71
CA GLU A 643 -0.08 36.25 -31.92
C GLU A 643 1.41 36.15 -32.27
N GLY A 644 1.69 35.61 -33.47
CA GLY A 644 3.02 35.22 -33.91
C GLY A 644 4.06 36.35 -33.84
N GLN A 645 5.17 36.06 -33.16
CA GLN A 645 6.46 36.67 -33.49
C GLN A 645 6.97 36.00 -34.76
N GLY A 646 7.16 36.82 -35.79
CA GLY A 646 7.83 36.42 -37.02
C GLY A 646 9.32 36.23 -36.80
N ASP A 647 9.85 35.16 -37.39
CA ASP A 647 11.27 35.03 -37.67
C ASP A 647 11.66 36.04 -38.77
N GLN A 648 12.47 37.02 -38.38
CA GLN A 648 13.56 37.52 -39.19
C GLN A 648 14.87 37.08 -38.51
N ASP A 649 15.70 36.41 -39.31
CA ASP A 649 17.09 35.95 -39.14
C ASP A 649 17.42 34.80 -38.17
#